data_AF-A0AAN8HBT0-F1
#
_entry.id   AF-A0AAN8HBT0-F1
#
_cell.length_a   1.000
_cell.length_b   1.000
_cell.length_c   1.000
_cell.angle_alpha   90.00
_cell.angle_beta   90.00
_cell.angle_gamma   90.00
#
_symmetry.space_group_name_H-M   'P 1'
#
loop_
_entity.id
_entity.type
_entity.pdbx_description
1 polymer ?
#
loop_
_entity_poly.entity_id
_entity_poly.type
_entity_poly.pdbx_seq_one_letter_code
_entity_poly.pdbx_strand_id
1 'polypeptide(L)'
;MFFLLLNPPGCHESCSECRGPGQQECVSCSDLAALLKDGGCVPDCGAGFYSQEGVCYACDSSCASCFPDNPNCMSCLPEAALHHGKCISQCPAQHYLHDNSRCRVCHSSCSSCRGPSVSQCTLCPAGRLLHQGQCVEACGEGLYSQDTTCHNCHPSCRSCVGPLASDCLRCLKPEEALLLQSSPLQHGVCTAGCPAHSFLDHMHTCRECHPSCWLCTGPSADNCTSCPPPSSLHEGRCVHTSPQGFFIQDNQYQACHPSCQACSGPSQADCTSCPPLASIHSGYCRTSCQEGLFLNAVTGECHKCSSDCQRCTADLQTGIGSVCLWCEVARTWLLGDHCVSHCPQGHYGYHGACIRCHSSCDGCSGAGPLSCTSCPSGSVLLPSGLCAPECPLGYYDDGHKICQVCNSQCLTCDTPGVCTSCRDPAKVLLFGECQYDSCAHQYYLNTSTRACRECDWSCNACKGPLRTDCLLCMEGHVLQDGLCTQGCSTGFYRDGDKCLGCDDHCTECRGSGQCIMCQPPYATLQGQCVLECGRNYFLEASSQICKPCSSDCVLCDGVGRCSACRDQTFLMEGYCTPNCGHGFYADQKTRTCYGNTHPPALQVNGSLLVPLSGISPLAPSLLQVRDPDSPSERLVFQLVQIPSNGQLVLFRGEEGEGKEGRDLTRDDTFTWAELRTGRVRFRHQRDKARTGEFSLRVADPELFSQPEIIQVQAVSMQPPVVVTLTPLPVESRGAMATITKSVLQVDDPDNPADVLVMVLEPPRHGRLTRLHGDRTLSRFKLEELSREQIQYIHDGSEGEEDGMVLQVNDGHSYRNILLQVHINQKVGRTEGEDGR
;
A
#
# COMPACT_ATOMS: atom_id res chain seq x y z
N MET A 1 103.28 -69.34 94.18
CA MET A 1 102.07 -69.65 95.00
C MET A 1 100.85 -69.42 94.10
N PHE A 2 99.68 -69.98 94.45
CA PHE A 2 98.49 -69.96 93.57
C PHE A 2 97.57 -68.74 93.81
N PHE A 3 96.50 -68.68 93.01
CA PHE A 3 95.41 -67.68 92.93
C PHE A 3 95.68 -66.48 91.98
N LEU A 4 94.93 -66.23 90.88
CA LEU A 4 93.47 -66.18 90.59
C LEU A 4 92.86 -64.80 90.97
N LEU A 5 92.00 -64.13 90.17
CA LEU A 5 91.18 -64.54 89.01
C LEU A 5 91.09 -63.50 87.86
N LEU A 6 90.81 -64.03 86.66
CA LEU A 6 90.00 -63.51 85.53
C LEU A 6 90.41 -62.24 84.75
N ASN A 7 90.16 -62.31 83.43
CA ASN A 7 90.49 -61.30 82.43
C ASN A 7 89.47 -60.15 82.38
N PRO A 8 89.86 -58.94 81.93
CA PRO A 8 88.90 -58.06 81.27
C PRO A 8 88.40 -58.72 79.97
N PRO A 9 87.15 -58.52 79.55
CA PRO A 9 86.72 -58.89 78.21
C PRO A 9 87.48 -58.01 77.20
N GLY A 10 88.26 -58.62 76.31
CA GLY A 10 88.83 -57.90 75.18
C GLY A 10 87.72 -57.45 74.23
N CYS A 11 87.93 -56.34 73.53
CA CYS A 11 87.04 -55.94 72.45
C CYS A 11 86.97 -57.03 71.38
N HIS A 12 85.83 -57.14 70.70
CA HIS A 12 85.72 -57.95 69.50
C HIS A 12 86.74 -57.50 68.44
N GLU A 13 87.33 -58.42 67.67
CA GLU A 13 88.48 -58.18 66.76
C GLU A 13 88.24 -57.06 65.74
N SER A 14 86.97 -56.78 65.42
CA SER A 14 86.51 -55.70 64.53
C SER A 14 86.51 -54.29 65.15
N CYS A 15 86.72 -54.15 66.47
CA CYS A 15 86.73 -52.85 67.16
C CYS A 15 88.16 -52.44 67.53
N SER A 16 88.52 -51.16 67.37
CA SER A 16 89.72 -50.57 67.99
C SER A 16 89.47 -50.12 69.43
N GLU A 17 88.26 -49.62 69.72
CA GLU A 17 87.76 -49.32 71.06
C GLU A 17 86.34 -49.87 71.21
N CYS A 18 85.94 -50.23 72.42
CA CYS A 18 84.63 -50.82 72.69
C CYS A 18 84.09 -50.45 74.09
N ARG A 19 82.80 -50.65 74.30
CA ARG A 19 82.10 -50.56 75.59
C ARG A 19 81.93 -51.93 76.28
N GLY A 20 82.17 -53.01 75.55
CA GLY A 20 82.08 -54.39 76.01
C GLY A 20 82.58 -55.39 74.94
N PRO A 21 82.56 -56.70 75.22
CA PRO A 21 83.09 -57.73 74.33
C PRO A 21 82.22 -58.04 73.09
N GLY A 22 81.01 -57.51 73.01
CA GLY A 22 80.09 -57.79 71.91
C GLY A 22 80.55 -57.22 70.57
N GLN A 23 80.27 -57.94 69.49
CA GLN A 23 80.51 -57.48 68.11
C GLN A 23 79.73 -56.20 67.74
N GLN A 24 78.74 -55.82 68.54
CA GLN A 24 77.95 -54.59 68.42
C GLN A 24 78.20 -53.60 69.58
N GLU A 25 79.36 -53.70 70.25
CA GLU A 25 79.76 -52.80 71.35
C GLU A 25 80.99 -51.93 71.00
N CYS A 26 81.39 -51.84 69.73
CA CYS A 26 82.46 -50.97 69.26
C CYS A 26 82.14 -49.47 69.46
N VAL A 27 83.19 -48.67 69.65
CA VAL A 27 83.18 -47.19 69.65
C VAL A 27 83.98 -46.65 68.46
N SER A 28 84.99 -47.40 68.00
CA SER A 28 85.77 -47.16 66.79
C SER A 28 86.18 -48.50 66.15
N CYS A 29 86.43 -48.52 64.84
CA CYS A 29 86.69 -49.73 64.07
C CYS A 29 88.19 -49.99 63.85
N SER A 30 88.61 -51.26 63.93
CA SER A 30 90.01 -51.65 63.79
C SER A 30 90.53 -51.60 62.34
N ASP A 31 89.63 -51.71 61.36
CA ASP A 31 89.89 -51.43 59.94
C ASP A 31 89.43 -49.99 59.61
N LEU A 32 90.33 -49.21 58.99
CA LEU A 32 90.07 -47.84 58.55
C LEU A 32 89.10 -47.76 57.35
N ALA A 33 88.83 -48.89 56.68
CA ALA A 33 87.80 -49.00 55.65
C ALA A 33 86.43 -49.44 56.18
N ALA A 34 86.32 -49.83 57.46
CA ALA A 34 85.07 -50.24 58.07
C ALA A 34 84.34 -49.06 58.73
N LEU A 35 83.02 -49.02 58.56
CA LEU A 35 82.14 -47.95 59.03
C LEU A 35 81.43 -48.37 60.32
N LEU A 36 81.30 -47.44 61.27
CA LEU A 36 80.62 -47.71 62.55
C LEU A 36 79.10 -47.57 62.39
N LYS A 37 78.36 -48.65 62.64
CA LYS A 37 76.88 -48.71 62.57
C LYS A 37 76.31 -49.42 63.79
N ASP A 38 75.50 -48.73 64.58
CA ASP A 38 74.80 -49.27 65.76
C ASP A 38 75.72 -50.05 66.72
N GLY A 39 76.97 -49.59 66.87
CA GLY A 39 78.03 -50.23 67.66
C GLY A 39 78.73 -51.41 66.99
N GLY A 40 78.30 -51.85 65.80
CA GLY A 40 79.05 -52.79 64.97
C GLY A 40 79.95 -52.08 63.95
N CYS A 41 80.96 -52.78 63.46
CA CYS A 41 81.79 -52.32 62.35
C CYS A 41 81.45 -53.10 61.07
N VAL A 42 81.08 -52.40 60.00
CA VAL A 42 80.53 -52.96 58.76
C VAL A 42 81.27 -52.45 57.52
N PRO A 43 81.39 -53.24 56.44
CA PRO A 43 82.10 -52.81 55.22
C PRO A 43 81.30 -51.81 54.36
N ASP A 44 80.00 -51.67 54.61
CA ASP A 44 79.10 -50.68 54.03
C ASP A 44 77.95 -50.42 55.02
N CYS A 45 77.41 -49.21 55.04
CA CYS A 45 76.24 -48.85 55.84
C CYS A 45 74.97 -49.56 55.36
N GLY A 46 74.88 -49.87 54.07
CA GLY A 46 73.73 -50.53 53.45
C GLY A 46 72.49 -49.64 53.33
N ALA A 47 71.44 -50.18 52.70
CA ALA A 47 70.21 -49.44 52.42
C ALA A 47 69.57 -48.84 53.70
N GLY A 48 69.12 -47.58 53.59
CA GLY A 48 68.52 -46.82 54.70
C GLY A 48 69.52 -46.02 55.54
N PHE A 49 70.81 -46.05 55.21
CA PHE A 49 71.88 -45.31 55.92
C PHE A 49 72.85 -44.67 54.91
N TYR A 50 73.52 -43.59 55.33
CA TYR A 50 74.64 -42.96 54.62
C TYR A 50 75.85 -42.85 55.55
N SER A 51 77.04 -42.83 54.96
CA SER A 51 78.29 -42.63 55.68
C SER A 51 78.61 -41.14 55.79
N GLN A 52 79.08 -40.71 56.97
CA GLN A 52 79.72 -39.41 57.17
C GLN A 52 80.81 -39.57 58.22
N GLU A 53 82.03 -39.13 57.90
CA GLU A 53 83.21 -39.16 58.81
C GLU A 53 83.49 -40.54 59.44
N GLY A 54 83.21 -41.62 58.71
CA GLY A 54 83.42 -43.02 59.15
C GLY A 54 82.27 -43.64 59.95
N VAL A 55 81.18 -42.89 60.17
CA VAL A 55 80.00 -43.35 60.92
C VAL A 55 78.80 -43.45 60.00
N CYS A 56 77.98 -44.50 60.19
CA CYS A 56 76.73 -44.70 59.47
C CYS A 56 75.57 -43.98 60.16
N TYR A 57 75.04 -42.94 59.52
CA TYR A 57 73.83 -42.24 59.94
C TYR A 57 72.62 -42.76 59.18
N ALA A 58 71.47 -42.89 59.86
CA ALA A 58 70.22 -43.24 59.19
C ALA A 58 69.79 -42.12 58.21
N CYS A 59 69.16 -42.49 57.09
CA CYS A 59 68.48 -41.53 56.22
C CYS A 59 67.33 -40.82 56.98
N ASP A 60 66.82 -39.73 56.42
CA ASP A 60 65.54 -39.14 56.87
C ASP A 60 64.43 -40.21 56.84
N SER A 61 63.57 -40.22 57.86
CA SER A 61 62.53 -41.25 58.04
C SER A 61 61.46 -41.29 56.94
N SER A 62 61.41 -40.30 56.05
CA SER A 62 60.56 -40.31 54.85
C SER A 62 61.14 -41.15 53.70
N CYS A 63 62.39 -41.60 53.81
CA CYS A 63 63.17 -42.18 52.72
C CYS A 63 63.43 -43.68 52.90
N ALA A 64 63.23 -44.46 51.83
CA ALA A 64 63.54 -45.89 51.80
C ALA A 64 65.03 -46.15 51.51
N SER A 65 65.71 -45.22 50.83
CA SER A 65 67.18 -45.19 50.71
C SER A 65 67.68 -43.78 50.42
N CYS A 66 68.91 -43.49 50.81
CA CYS A 66 69.67 -42.28 50.48
C CYS A 66 71.03 -42.64 49.88
N PHE A 67 71.73 -41.66 49.32
CA PHE A 67 73.04 -41.88 48.69
C PHE A 67 74.10 -42.27 49.76
N PRO A 68 75.05 -43.18 49.46
CA PRO A 68 76.05 -43.65 50.43
C PRO A 68 76.89 -42.56 51.10
N ASP A 69 77.07 -41.41 50.43
CA ASP A 69 77.95 -40.33 50.88
C ASP A 69 77.20 -39.06 51.35
N ASN A 70 75.86 -39.04 51.28
CA ASN A 70 75.08 -37.84 51.63
C ASN A 70 73.59 -38.12 51.91
N PRO A 71 72.92 -37.34 52.77
CA PRO A 71 71.54 -37.60 53.21
C PRO A 71 70.44 -37.39 52.15
N ASN A 72 70.77 -37.09 50.88
CA ASN A 72 69.73 -36.97 49.85
C ASN A 72 69.17 -38.34 49.47
N CYS A 73 67.86 -38.41 49.34
CA CYS A 73 67.15 -39.66 49.15
C CYS A 73 67.18 -40.14 47.69
N MET A 74 67.43 -41.44 47.51
CA MET A 74 67.40 -42.14 46.22
C MET A 74 66.02 -42.75 45.94
N SER A 75 65.34 -43.23 46.99
CA SER A 75 63.97 -43.73 46.95
C SER A 75 63.21 -43.39 48.22
N CYS A 76 61.89 -43.27 48.09
CA CYS A 76 60.99 -42.90 49.18
C CYS A 76 60.24 -44.13 49.72
N LEU A 77 59.73 -44.01 50.95
CA LEU A 77 58.74 -44.96 51.46
C LEU A 77 57.46 -44.92 50.61
N PRO A 78 56.62 -45.96 50.66
CA PRO A 78 55.29 -45.95 50.02
C PRO A 78 54.50 -44.68 50.38
N GLU A 79 53.74 -44.16 49.43
CA GLU A 79 52.96 -42.91 49.52
C GLU A 79 53.79 -41.60 49.61
N ALA A 80 55.12 -41.65 49.61
CA ALA A 80 55.99 -40.47 49.51
C ALA A 80 56.68 -40.38 48.13
N ALA A 81 56.87 -39.15 47.64
CA ALA A 81 57.39 -38.85 46.31
C ALA A 81 58.75 -38.13 46.37
N LEU A 82 59.68 -38.52 45.50
CA LEU A 82 61.01 -37.90 45.44
C LEU A 82 60.97 -36.56 44.70
N HIS A 83 61.46 -35.51 45.37
CA HIS A 83 61.62 -34.16 44.83
C HIS A 83 62.92 -33.54 45.36
N HIS A 84 63.86 -33.21 44.46
CA HIS A 84 65.13 -32.52 44.78
C HIS A 84 65.90 -33.16 45.95
N GLY A 85 66.03 -34.50 45.95
CA GLY A 85 66.77 -35.23 46.99
C GLY A 85 66.02 -35.40 48.32
N LYS A 86 64.74 -35.02 48.42
CA LYS A 86 63.91 -35.23 49.60
C LYS A 86 62.62 -35.96 49.25
N CYS A 87 62.10 -36.74 50.19
CA CYS A 87 60.82 -37.42 50.06
C CYS A 87 59.72 -36.57 50.70
N ILE A 88 58.66 -36.29 49.92
CA ILE A 88 57.55 -35.43 50.32
C ILE A 88 56.21 -36.11 50.00
N SER A 89 55.21 -35.93 50.87
CA SER A 89 53.90 -36.58 50.72
C SER A 89 53.04 -35.99 49.61
N GLN A 90 53.32 -34.76 49.17
CA GLN A 90 52.65 -34.10 48.05
C GLN A 90 53.67 -33.27 47.25
N CYS A 91 53.58 -33.30 45.92
CA CYS A 91 54.42 -32.46 45.07
C CYS A 91 54.08 -30.97 45.23
N PRO A 92 55.08 -30.06 45.14
CA PRO A 92 54.82 -28.62 45.21
C PRO A 92 54.07 -28.11 43.97
N ALA A 93 53.62 -26.86 44.02
CA ALA A 93 53.04 -26.18 42.86
C ALA A 93 53.94 -26.29 41.60
N GLN A 94 53.32 -26.21 40.43
CA GLN A 94 53.95 -26.46 39.13
C GLN A 94 54.56 -27.87 38.96
N HIS A 95 54.26 -28.84 39.84
CA HIS A 95 54.72 -30.23 39.72
C HIS A 95 53.57 -31.24 39.90
N TYR A 96 53.67 -32.38 39.20
CA TYR A 96 52.75 -33.52 39.33
C TYR A 96 53.49 -34.79 39.78
N LEU A 97 52.75 -35.73 40.37
CA LEU A 97 53.24 -37.04 40.75
C LEU A 97 53.32 -37.97 39.53
N HIS A 98 54.52 -38.39 39.19
CA HIS A 98 54.79 -39.38 38.14
C HIS A 98 55.13 -40.73 38.78
N ASP A 99 54.53 -41.79 38.25
CA ASP A 99 54.76 -43.19 38.59
C ASP A 99 54.77 -43.45 40.11
N ASN A 100 53.85 -42.79 40.81
CA ASN A 100 53.63 -42.78 42.26
C ASN A 100 54.86 -42.54 43.15
N SER A 101 55.98 -42.05 42.59
CA SER A 101 57.28 -42.07 43.27
C SER A 101 58.18 -40.87 43.01
N ARG A 102 57.85 -39.98 42.04
CA ARG A 102 58.70 -38.82 41.71
C ARG A 102 57.89 -37.63 41.24
N CYS A 103 58.25 -36.44 41.69
CA CYS A 103 57.64 -35.20 41.19
C CYS A 103 58.30 -34.77 39.86
N ARG A 104 57.51 -34.35 38.88
CA ARG A 104 57.96 -33.74 37.61
C ARG A 104 57.23 -32.43 37.34
N VAL A 105 57.86 -31.51 36.61
CA VAL A 105 57.25 -30.22 36.23
C VAL A 105 56.00 -30.38 35.37
N CYS A 106 55.05 -29.48 35.56
CA CYS A 106 53.87 -29.29 34.72
C CYS A 106 54.23 -28.66 33.36
N HIS A 107 53.29 -28.73 32.41
CA HIS A 107 53.34 -27.87 31.23
C HIS A 107 53.25 -26.39 31.62
N SER A 108 53.95 -25.50 30.90
CA SER A 108 54.07 -24.07 31.22
C SER A 108 52.75 -23.28 31.19
N SER A 109 51.68 -23.89 30.67
CA SER A 109 50.31 -23.35 30.67
C SER A 109 49.55 -23.57 31.99
N CYS A 110 50.08 -24.35 32.94
CA CYS A 110 49.42 -24.72 34.19
C CYS A 110 50.14 -24.14 35.42
N SER A 111 49.39 -23.71 36.44
CA SER A 111 49.93 -23.45 37.79
C SER A 111 50.09 -24.75 38.60
N SER A 112 49.16 -25.70 38.41
CA SER A 112 49.22 -27.06 38.94
C SER A 112 48.61 -28.02 37.92
N CYS A 113 49.00 -29.29 37.94
CA CYS A 113 48.55 -30.29 36.96
C CYS A 113 48.52 -31.72 37.55
N ARG A 114 47.90 -32.65 36.81
CA ARG A 114 47.91 -34.10 37.07
C ARG A 114 48.84 -34.89 36.13
N GLY A 115 49.47 -34.22 35.18
CA GLY A 115 50.32 -34.83 34.15
C GLY A 115 50.96 -33.79 33.23
N PRO A 116 51.81 -34.22 32.28
CA PRO A 116 52.65 -33.33 31.48
C PRO A 116 51.93 -32.63 30.31
N SER A 117 50.66 -32.94 30.02
CA SER A 117 49.90 -32.35 28.91
C SER A 117 49.35 -30.95 29.23
N VAL A 118 49.22 -30.12 28.19
CA VAL A 118 48.37 -28.90 28.19
C VAL A 118 46.94 -29.13 28.67
N SER A 119 46.41 -30.36 28.50
CA SER A 119 45.07 -30.79 28.90
C SER A 119 44.99 -31.46 30.27
N GLN A 120 46.04 -31.36 31.08
CA GLN A 120 46.11 -31.97 32.41
C GLN A 120 46.32 -30.94 33.54
N CYS A 121 46.08 -29.66 33.28
CA CYS A 121 46.06 -28.62 34.31
C CYS A 121 44.94 -28.88 35.34
N THR A 122 45.18 -28.49 36.60
CA THR A 122 44.19 -28.46 37.68
C THR A 122 44.01 -27.06 38.28
N LEU A 123 44.99 -26.17 38.10
CA LEU A 123 44.90 -24.74 38.38
C LEU A 123 45.62 -23.97 37.28
N CYS A 124 45.07 -22.82 36.89
CA CYS A 124 45.61 -21.98 35.83
C CYS A 124 46.45 -20.81 36.36
N PRO A 125 47.30 -20.21 35.51
CA PRO A 125 47.92 -18.92 35.79
C PRO A 125 46.88 -17.81 35.98
N ALA A 126 47.22 -16.77 36.75
CA ALA A 126 46.31 -15.64 36.97
C ALA A 126 45.85 -15.02 35.63
N GLY A 127 44.55 -14.76 35.51
CA GLY A 127 43.94 -14.26 34.27
C GLY A 127 43.61 -15.32 33.22
N ARG A 128 43.78 -16.62 33.51
CA ARG A 128 43.32 -17.73 32.65
C ARG A 128 42.33 -18.62 33.39
N LEU A 129 41.36 -19.15 32.65
CA LEU A 129 40.23 -19.91 33.16
C LEU A 129 40.42 -21.40 32.89
N LEU A 130 40.06 -22.26 33.85
CA LEU A 130 40.16 -23.71 33.69
C LEU A 130 38.92 -24.27 32.96
N HIS A 131 39.14 -24.92 31.82
CA HIS A 131 38.11 -25.66 31.07
C HIS A 131 38.65 -27.01 30.62
N GLN A 132 37.99 -28.11 31.02
CA GLN A 132 38.36 -29.50 30.66
C GLN A 132 39.86 -29.85 30.84
N GLY A 133 40.53 -29.26 31.83
CA GLY A 133 41.96 -29.47 32.10
C GLY A 133 42.92 -28.62 31.27
N GLN A 134 42.41 -27.72 30.42
CA GLN A 134 43.17 -26.68 29.71
C GLN A 134 42.94 -25.30 30.35
N CYS A 135 43.86 -24.36 30.10
CA CYS A 135 43.79 -22.99 30.58
C CYS A 135 43.54 -22.00 29.44
N VAL A 136 42.31 -21.49 29.34
CA VAL A 136 41.81 -20.63 28.25
C VAL A 136 41.72 -19.16 28.68
N GLU A 137 41.63 -18.22 27.73
CA GLU A 137 41.51 -16.78 28.00
C GLU A 137 40.05 -16.34 28.20
N ALA A 138 39.11 -17.02 27.54
CA ALA A 138 37.68 -16.90 27.73
C ALA A 138 37.04 -18.29 27.58
N CYS A 139 35.85 -18.49 28.16
CA CYS A 139 35.19 -19.80 28.16
C CYS A 139 34.59 -20.22 26.80
N GLY A 140 34.46 -19.31 25.84
CA GLY A 140 33.77 -19.57 24.56
C GLY A 140 32.26 -19.39 24.65
N GLU A 141 31.54 -19.85 23.62
CA GLU A 141 30.07 -19.87 23.62
C GLU A 141 29.53 -21.02 24.50
N GLY A 142 28.32 -20.86 25.04
CA GLY A 142 27.66 -21.83 25.92
C GLY A 142 28.18 -21.90 27.36
N LEU A 143 29.22 -21.13 27.71
CA LEU A 143 29.90 -21.18 29.01
C LEU A 143 30.13 -19.78 29.59
N TYR A 144 30.00 -19.64 30.91
CA TYR A 144 30.35 -18.43 31.66
C TYR A 144 31.51 -18.69 32.65
N SER A 145 32.20 -17.62 33.04
CA SER A 145 33.30 -17.68 34.00
C SER A 145 32.80 -17.52 35.43
N GLN A 146 33.09 -18.50 36.30
CA GLN A 146 32.85 -18.40 37.74
C GLN A 146 34.02 -19.00 38.50
N ASP A 147 34.54 -18.27 39.49
CA ASP A 147 35.61 -18.72 40.41
C ASP A 147 36.83 -19.32 39.68
N THR A 148 37.23 -18.67 38.58
CA THR A 148 38.31 -19.08 37.63
C THR A 148 38.09 -20.39 36.86
N THR A 149 36.92 -21.00 36.96
CA THR A 149 36.48 -22.14 36.13
C THR A 149 35.43 -21.71 35.10
N CYS A 150 35.27 -22.50 34.04
CA CYS A 150 34.22 -22.31 33.04
C CYS A 150 33.03 -23.25 33.31
N HIS A 151 31.85 -22.66 33.53
CA HIS A 151 30.60 -23.33 33.89
C HIS A 151 29.57 -23.16 32.77
N ASN A 152 28.68 -24.14 32.60
CA ASN A 152 27.69 -24.12 31.51
C ASN A 152 26.63 -23.04 31.72
N CYS A 153 26.26 -22.34 30.65
CA CYS A 153 25.07 -21.49 30.64
C CYS A 153 23.78 -22.31 30.86
N HIS A 154 22.68 -21.62 31.17
CA HIS A 154 21.35 -22.20 31.03
C HIS A 154 21.14 -22.69 29.57
N PRO A 155 20.52 -23.87 29.32
CA PRO A 155 20.41 -24.45 27.96
C PRO A 155 19.68 -23.62 26.89
N SER A 156 19.07 -22.48 27.25
CA SER A 156 18.48 -21.52 26.31
C SER A 156 19.46 -20.44 25.84
N CYS A 157 20.63 -20.28 26.47
CA CYS A 157 21.58 -19.22 26.13
C CYS A 157 22.70 -19.73 25.21
N ARG A 158 23.00 -18.98 24.15
CA ARG A 158 24.27 -19.11 23.38
C ARG A 158 25.45 -18.48 24.11
N SER A 159 25.19 -17.43 24.87
CA SER A 159 26.17 -16.76 25.74
C SER A 159 25.43 -16.16 26.93
N CYS A 160 26.02 -16.20 28.11
CA CYS A 160 25.37 -15.77 29.36
C CYS A 160 26.37 -15.10 30.32
N VAL A 161 25.85 -14.42 31.34
CA VAL A 161 26.63 -13.92 32.49
C VAL A 161 26.57 -14.84 33.72
N GLY A 162 25.70 -15.86 33.69
CA GLY A 162 25.40 -16.72 34.83
C GLY A 162 24.55 -17.94 34.45
N PRO A 163 24.19 -18.79 35.44
CA PRO A 163 23.56 -20.09 35.20
C PRO A 163 22.04 -20.04 35.03
N LEU A 164 21.38 -18.89 35.24
CA LEU A 164 19.91 -18.79 35.19
C LEU A 164 19.42 -18.50 33.76
N ALA A 165 18.15 -18.84 33.50
CA ALA A 165 17.48 -18.52 32.24
C ALA A 165 17.38 -17.00 31.97
N SER A 166 17.50 -16.17 33.01
CA SER A 166 17.52 -14.70 32.99
C SER A 166 18.87 -14.09 32.63
N ASP A 167 19.92 -14.92 32.55
CA ASP A 167 21.30 -14.46 32.46
C ASP A 167 21.83 -14.53 31.02
N CYS A 168 20.95 -14.84 30.04
CA CYS A 168 21.32 -14.91 28.64
C CYS A 168 21.66 -13.51 28.10
N LEU A 169 22.81 -13.41 27.43
CA LEU A 169 23.21 -12.29 26.58
C LEU A 169 22.76 -12.50 25.11
N ARG A 170 22.63 -13.77 24.70
CA ARG A 170 22.12 -14.21 23.40
C ARG A 170 21.44 -15.57 23.52
N CYS A 171 20.41 -15.81 22.72
CA CYS A 171 19.65 -17.07 22.71
C CYS A 171 20.31 -18.15 21.85
N LEU A 172 20.07 -19.42 22.22
CA LEU A 172 20.69 -20.57 21.57
C LEU A 172 20.09 -20.85 20.19
N LYS A 173 18.77 -20.72 20.05
CA LYS A 173 18.10 -20.74 18.74
C LYS A 173 18.05 -19.34 18.13
N PRO A 174 18.23 -19.18 16.80
CA PRO A 174 18.05 -17.89 16.14
C PRO A 174 16.59 -17.42 16.13
N GLU A 175 15.60 -18.33 16.21
CA GLU A 175 14.18 -17.96 16.35
C GLU A 175 13.82 -17.37 17.73
N GLU A 176 14.64 -17.59 18.76
CA GLU A 176 14.37 -17.13 20.13
C GLU A 176 14.80 -15.68 20.34
N ALA A 177 13.86 -14.87 20.82
CA ALA A 177 14.05 -13.45 21.09
C ALA A 177 14.55 -13.23 22.52
N LEU A 178 15.45 -12.25 22.71
CA LEU A 178 15.90 -11.88 24.04
C LEU A 178 14.97 -10.84 24.67
N LEU A 179 14.26 -11.25 25.72
CA LEU A 179 13.43 -10.39 26.57
C LEU A 179 14.25 -9.88 27.76
N LEU A 180 14.76 -8.64 27.65
CA LEU A 180 15.48 -7.95 28.72
C LEU A 180 14.61 -7.79 29.97
N GLN A 181 15.12 -8.20 31.13
CA GLN A 181 14.35 -8.14 32.39
C GLN A 181 14.69 -6.94 33.28
N SER A 182 15.86 -6.31 33.12
CA SER A 182 16.21 -5.11 33.89
C SER A 182 17.32 -4.26 33.23
N SER A 183 16.98 -3.03 32.84
CA SER A 183 18.01 -2.01 32.59
C SER A 183 18.75 -1.70 33.90
N PRO A 184 20.10 -1.53 33.89
CA PRO A 184 20.96 -1.29 32.74
C PRO A 184 21.72 -2.52 32.21
N LEU A 185 21.46 -3.72 32.72
CA LEU A 185 22.24 -4.91 32.40
C LEU A 185 21.67 -5.61 31.16
N GLN A 186 22.50 -5.86 30.14
CA GLN A 186 22.07 -6.36 28.83
C GLN A 186 21.83 -7.88 28.80
N HIS A 187 21.20 -8.44 29.83
CA HIS A 187 20.79 -9.85 29.88
C HIS A 187 19.28 -9.99 30.13
N GLY A 188 18.76 -11.15 29.75
CA GLY A 188 17.32 -11.43 29.81
C GLY A 188 16.99 -12.89 29.58
N VAL A 189 15.69 -13.15 29.41
CA VAL A 189 15.16 -14.50 29.14
C VAL A 189 14.94 -14.69 27.65
N CYS A 190 15.29 -15.86 27.15
CA CYS A 190 15.00 -16.26 25.78
C CYS A 190 13.57 -16.79 25.66
N THR A 191 12.77 -16.14 24.81
CA THR A 191 11.37 -16.48 24.56
C THR A 191 11.14 -16.80 23.08
N ALA A 192 10.13 -17.61 22.76
CA ALA A 192 9.81 -18.02 21.38
C ALA A 192 9.15 -16.91 20.53
N GLY A 193 9.52 -15.65 20.77
CA GLY A 193 8.89 -14.44 20.26
C GLY A 193 8.76 -13.37 21.34
N CYS A 194 8.49 -12.13 20.91
CA CYS A 194 8.32 -10.99 21.82
C CYS A 194 6.88 -10.92 22.38
N PRO A 195 6.70 -10.52 23.66
CA PRO A 195 5.38 -10.34 24.25
C PRO A 195 4.61 -9.16 23.64
N ALA A 196 3.30 -9.07 23.93
CA ALA A 196 2.48 -7.93 23.55
C ALA A 196 3.10 -6.59 24.00
N HIS A 197 2.85 -5.54 23.23
CA HIS A 197 3.54 -4.24 23.27
C HIS A 197 5.04 -4.27 22.95
N SER A 198 5.59 -5.33 22.36
CA SER A 198 6.99 -5.33 21.89
C SER A 198 7.20 -6.00 20.53
N PHE A 199 8.24 -5.56 19.82
CA PHE A 199 8.68 -6.08 18.54
C PHE A 199 10.14 -6.54 18.59
N LEU A 200 10.54 -7.40 17.65
CA LEU A 200 11.90 -7.89 17.51
C LEU A 200 12.78 -6.87 16.77
N ASP A 201 13.89 -6.44 17.36
CA ASP A 201 14.85 -5.57 16.69
C ASP A 201 15.88 -6.34 15.85
N HIS A 202 16.71 -5.60 15.11
CA HIS A 202 17.78 -6.13 14.26
C HIS A 202 18.94 -6.82 15.03
N MET A 203 18.87 -6.87 16.36
CA MET A 203 19.79 -7.59 17.25
C MET A 203 19.12 -8.80 17.92
N HIS A 204 17.92 -9.21 17.46
CA HIS A 204 17.07 -10.23 18.07
C HIS A 204 16.66 -9.91 19.53
N THR A 205 16.62 -8.62 19.90
CA THR A 205 16.18 -8.14 21.22
C THR A 205 14.76 -7.58 21.13
N CYS A 206 13.90 -7.89 22.11
CA CYS A 206 12.57 -7.30 22.16
C CYS A 206 12.62 -5.83 22.61
N ARG A 207 11.98 -4.93 21.86
CA ARG A 207 11.81 -3.51 22.19
C ARG A 207 10.35 -3.12 22.23
N GLU A 208 10.01 -2.16 23.08
CA GLU A 208 8.64 -1.66 23.21
C GLU A 208 8.13 -1.01 21.92
N CYS A 209 6.85 -1.24 21.61
CA CYS A 209 6.11 -0.63 20.52
C CYS A 209 5.87 0.87 20.75
N HIS A 210 5.49 1.58 19.68
CA HIS A 210 4.91 2.92 19.85
C HIS A 210 3.66 2.84 20.76
N PRO A 211 3.44 3.77 21.72
CA PRO A 211 2.34 3.66 22.70
C PRO A 211 0.91 3.61 22.15
N SER A 212 0.72 3.86 20.85
CA SER A 212 -0.57 3.68 20.16
C SER A 212 -0.88 2.23 19.76
N CYS A 213 0.11 1.34 19.79
CA CYS A 213 -0.01 -0.05 19.32
C CYS A 213 -0.17 -1.05 20.49
N TRP A 214 -0.95 -2.11 20.27
CA TRP A 214 -1.00 -3.29 21.15
C TRP A 214 -0.03 -4.38 20.67
N LEU A 215 0.08 -4.57 19.35
CA LEU A 215 1.18 -5.29 18.68
C LEU A 215 1.74 -4.40 17.58
N CYS A 216 3.02 -4.57 17.25
CA CYS A 216 3.67 -3.83 16.17
C CYS A 216 4.81 -4.62 15.50
N THR A 217 5.27 -4.14 14.36
CA THR A 217 6.42 -4.64 13.59
C THR A 217 7.62 -3.68 13.62
N GLY A 218 7.55 -2.61 14.41
CA GLY A 218 8.62 -1.63 14.55
C GLY A 218 8.20 -0.43 15.42
N PRO A 219 9.11 0.55 15.62
CA PRO A 219 8.92 1.62 16.60
C PRO A 219 8.03 2.79 16.12
N SER A 220 7.50 2.76 14.89
CA SER A 220 6.61 3.81 14.39
C SER A 220 5.16 3.59 14.83
N ALA A 221 4.39 4.68 14.93
CA ALA A 221 2.94 4.67 15.09
C ALA A 221 2.20 4.02 13.90
N ASP A 222 2.87 3.91 12.75
CA ASP A 222 2.36 3.34 11.49
C ASP A 222 2.76 1.87 11.28
N ASN A 223 3.46 1.27 12.26
CA ASN A 223 3.90 -0.13 12.22
C ASN A 223 3.06 -1.03 13.15
N CYS A 224 1.90 -0.58 13.63
CA CYS A 224 1.02 -1.39 14.46
C CYS A 224 0.45 -2.59 13.66
N THR A 225 0.22 -3.71 14.35
CA THR A 225 -0.48 -4.91 13.84
C THR A 225 -1.68 -5.29 14.69
N SER A 226 -1.86 -4.67 15.86
CA SER A 226 -3.14 -4.60 16.56
C SER A 226 -3.18 -3.39 17.50
N CYS A 227 -4.37 -3.03 17.97
CA CYS A 227 -4.63 -1.76 18.65
C CYS A 227 -5.23 -1.94 20.04
N PRO A 228 -4.92 -1.06 21.01
CA PRO A 228 -5.58 -1.05 22.31
C PRO A 228 -7.06 -0.69 22.14
N PRO A 229 -8.02 -1.42 22.74
CA PRO A 229 -9.43 -1.05 22.67
C PRO A 229 -9.68 0.36 23.26
N PRO A 230 -10.52 1.21 22.63
CA PRO A 230 -11.40 0.93 21.50
C PRO A 230 -10.85 1.38 20.13
N SER A 231 -9.52 1.52 19.97
CA SER A 231 -8.92 1.83 18.67
C SER A 231 -8.93 0.62 17.74
N SER A 232 -9.08 0.86 16.43
CA SER A 232 -9.05 -0.15 15.36
C SER A 232 -7.88 0.10 14.41
N LEU A 233 -7.43 -0.94 13.70
CA LEU A 233 -6.24 -0.89 12.84
C LEU A 233 -6.61 -0.51 11.40
N HIS A 234 -6.00 0.56 10.87
CA HIS A 234 -6.16 1.00 9.49
C HIS A 234 -4.80 1.36 8.91
N GLU A 235 -4.41 0.72 7.79
CA GLU A 235 -3.12 0.94 7.09
C GLU A 235 -1.88 0.91 8.00
N GLY A 236 -1.85 -0.01 8.99
CA GLY A 236 -0.74 -0.14 9.95
C GLY A 236 -0.79 0.86 11.13
N ARG A 237 -1.75 1.79 11.15
CA ARG A 237 -1.92 2.80 12.19
C ARG A 237 -3.16 2.52 13.03
N CYS A 238 -3.07 2.75 14.35
CA CYS A 238 -4.23 2.66 15.22
C CYS A 238 -5.02 3.97 15.23
N VAL A 239 -6.31 3.88 14.86
CA VAL A 239 -7.23 5.01 14.77
C VAL A 239 -8.44 4.81 15.69
N HIS A 240 -8.84 5.92 16.33
CA HIS A 240 -9.85 5.95 17.40
C HIS A 240 -11.27 6.28 16.89
N THR A 241 -11.40 6.47 15.58
CA THR A 241 -12.60 6.86 14.81
C THR A 241 -12.59 6.11 13.49
N SER A 242 -13.74 5.81 12.88
CA SER A 242 -13.74 5.18 11.56
C SER A 242 -13.24 6.14 10.46
N PRO A 243 -12.55 5.62 9.42
CA PRO A 243 -12.29 6.37 8.20
C PRO A 243 -13.59 6.79 7.50
N GLN A 244 -13.52 7.85 6.68
CA GLN A 244 -14.67 8.27 5.87
C GLN A 244 -15.10 7.13 4.92
N GLY A 245 -16.40 6.94 4.75
CA GLY A 245 -16.96 5.83 4.00
C GLY A 245 -17.02 4.48 4.73
N PHE A 246 -16.69 4.41 6.03
CA PHE A 246 -16.76 3.16 6.81
C PHE A 246 -17.45 3.35 8.17
N PHE A 247 -18.15 2.30 8.63
CA PHE A 247 -18.63 2.15 10.00
C PHE A 247 -17.99 0.92 10.66
N ILE A 248 -18.08 0.84 11.99
CA ILE A 248 -17.58 -0.30 12.76
C ILE A 248 -18.76 -1.17 13.18
N GLN A 249 -18.72 -2.44 12.79
CA GLN A 249 -19.65 -3.47 13.28
C GLN A 249 -18.84 -4.72 13.62
N ASP A 250 -19.15 -5.33 14.77
CA ASP A 250 -18.50 -6.56 15.26
C ASP A 250 -16.96 -6.46 15.29
N ASN A 251 -16.47 -5.25 15.63
CA ASN A 251 -15.05 -4.86 15.69
C ASN A 251 -14.28 -4.92 14.35
N GLN A 252 -15.00 -4.96 13.23
CA GLN A 252 -14.45 -4.85 11.87
C GLN A 252 -14.98 -3.60 11.14
N TYR A 253 -14.25 -3.13 10.13
CA TYR A 253 -14.73 -2.07 9.24
C TYR A 253 -15.64 -2.63 8.16
N GLN A 254 -16.87 -2.11 8.09
CA GLN A 254 -17.80 -2.36 6.98
C GLN A 254 -17.98 -1.07 6.18
N ALA A 255 -18.09 -1.21 4.86
CA ALA A 255 -18.27 -0.05 3.98
C ALA A 255 -19.66 0.56 4.17
N CYS A 256 -19.70 1.89 4.29
CA CYS A 256 -20.94 2.63 4.25
C CYS A 256 -21.64 2.47 2.91
N HIS A 257 -22.95 2.70 2.92
CA HIS A 257 -23.70 2.93 1.70
C HIS A 257 -23.07 4.11 0.92
N PRO A 258 -22.70 3.97 -0.37
CA PRO A 258 -21.87 4.97 -1.08
C PRO A 258 -22.44 6.40 -1.16
N SER A 259 -23.75 6.58 -0.98
CA SER A 259 -24.37 7.91 -0.86
C SER A 259 -24.03 8.66 0.43
N CYS A 260 -23.37 8.01 1.40
CA CYS A 260 -22.99 8.58 2.69
C CYS A 260 -21.48 8.90 2.74
N GLN A 261 -21.08 10.00 3.38
CA GLN A 261 -19.67 10.27 3.73
C GLN A 261 -19.28 9.57 5.05
N ALA A 262 -20.24 9.36 5.95
CA ALA A 262 -20.14 8.45 7.09
C ALA A 262 -21.53 7.90 7.42
N CYS A 263 -21.59 6.77 8.11
CA CYS A 263 -22.83 6.05 8.41
C CYS A 263 -22.77 5.37 9.79
N SER A 264 -23.91 4.83 10.22
CA SER A 264 -24.04 3.95 11.39
C SER A 264 -24.43 2.51 11.01
N GLY A 265 -24.44 2.19 9.72
CA GLY A 265 -24.92 0.92 9.17
C GLY A 265 -24.79 0.88 7.63
N PRO A 266 -25.09 -0.27 7.00
CA PRO A 266 -24.87 -0.49 5.58
C PRO A 266 -26.00 0.04 4.67
N SER A 267 -27.09 0.57 5.22
CA SER A 267 -28.25 1.05 4.45
C SER A 267 -28.12 2.50 3.99
N GLN A 268 -28.83 2.85 2.91
CA GLN A 268 -29.03 4.24 2.48
C GLN A 268 -29.69 5.12 3.56
N ALA A 269 -30.43 4.49 4.48
CA ALA A 269 -31.08 5.16 5.60
C ALA A 269 -30.18 5.31 6.84
N ASP A 270 -28.96 4.76 6.81
CA ASP A 270 -28.02 4.76 7.94
C ASP A 270 -26.93 5.85 7.79
N CYS A 271 -27.05 6.78 6.84
CA CYS A 271 -26.08 7.87 6.71
C CYS A 271 -26.08 8.75 7.97
N THR A 272 -24.90 9.08 8.48
CA THR A 272 -24.67 10.02 9.60
C THR A 272 -24.00 11.31 9.13
N SER A 273 -23.28 11.27 8.00
CA SER A 273 -22.90 12.46 7.24
C SER A 273 -22.95 12.17 5.73
N CYS A 274 -23.03 13.23 4.93
CA CYS A 274 -23.25 13.15 3.49
C CYS A 274 -22.09 13.79 2.72
N PRO A 275 -21.80 13.32 1.49
CA PRO A 275 -20.77 13.93 0.64
C PRO A 275 -21.01 15.44 0.43
N PRO A 276 -19.98 16.21 0.03
CA PRO A 276 -20.13 17.63 -0.30
C PRO A 276 -21.34 17.89 -1.20
N LEU A 277 -22.05 19.00 -0.93
CA LEU A 277 -23.31 19.42 -1.58
C LEU A 277 -24.57 18.60 -1.22
N ALA A 278 -24.45 17.51 -0.44
CA ALA A 278 -25.59 16.77 0.09
C ALA A 278 -25.82 17.01 1.59
N SER A 279 -27.08 17.07 2.01
CA SER A 279 -27.54 17.17 3.40
C SER A 279 -28.21 15.87 3.85
N ILE A 280 -28.08 15.54 5.13
CA ILE A 280 -28.79 14.41 5.75
C ILE A 280 -30.25 14.77 6.02
N HIS A 281 -31.18 13.94 5.56
CA HIS A 281 -32.61 14.08 5.84
C HIS A 281 -33.24 12.72 6.14
N SER A 282 -33.62 12.52 7.41
CA SER A 282 -34.22 11.25 7.90
C SER A 282 -33.36 10.02 7.62
N GLY A 283 -32.03 10.15 7.73
CA GLY A 283 -31.05 9.08 7.47
C GLY A 283 -30.58 8.95 6.02
N TYR A 284 -31.27 9.58 5.07
CA TYR A 284 -30.89 9.60 3.64
C TYR A 284 -30.08 10.84 3.32
N CYS A 285 -29.05 10.71 2.48
CA CYS A 285 -28.41 11.88 1.87
C CYS A 285 -29.21 12.40 0.67
N ARG A 286 -29.44 13.71 0.63
CA ARG A 286 -30.16 14.42 -0.43
C ARG A 286 -29.43 15.71 -0.77
N THR A 287 -29.33 16.06 -2.05
CA THR A 287 -28.90 17.41 -2.48
C THR A 287 -30.04 18.44 -2.41
N SER A 288 -31.01 18.25 -1.52
CA SER A 288 -32.09 19.21 -1.25
C SER A 288 -31.61 20.29 -0.29
N CYS A 289 -31.79 21.55 -0.66
CA CYS A 289 -31.29 22.69 0.10
C CYS A 289 -32.17 23.03 1.32
N GLN A 290 -31.63 23.84 2.24
CA GLN A 290 -32.37 24.38 3.38
C GLN A 290 -33.30 25.52 2.92
N GLU A 291 -34.29 25.89 3.75
CA GLU A 291 -35.15 27.05 3.46
C GLU A 291 -34.29 28.33 3.28
N GLY A 292 -34.67 29.19 2.33
CA GLY A 292 -33.83 30.30 1.84
C GLY A 292 -32.72 29.92 0.85
N LEU A 293 -32.63 28.65 0.40
CA LEU A 293 -31.70 28.19 -0.65
C LEU A 293 -32.41 27.30 -1.69
N PHE A 294 -31.85 27.23 -2.91
CA PHE A 294 -32.29 26.37 -4.01
C PHE A 294 -31.13 25.56 -4.59
N LEU A 295 -31.44 24.40 -5.20
CA LEU A 295 -30.44 23.59 -5.91
C LEU A 295 -30.20 24.11 -7.33
N ASN A 296 -29.01 24.65 -7.61
CA ASN A 296 -28.66 25.11 -8.95
C ASN A 296 -28.49 23.92 -9.91
N ALA A 297 -29.29 23.89 -10.98
CA ALA A 297 -29.35 22.77 -11.93
C ALA A 297 -28.08 22.59 -12.80
N VAL A 298 -27.20 23.59 -12.86
CA VAL A 298 -25.95 23.57 -13.64
C VAL A 298 -24.74 23.18 -12.79
N THR A 299 -24.65 23.69 -11.55
CA THR A 299 -23.51 23.44 -10.65
C THR A 299 -23.73 22.29 -9.67
N GLY A 300 -24.99 21.92 -9.39
CA GLY A 300 -25.33 20.93 -8.36
C GLY A 300 -25.19 21.46 -6.91
N GLU A 301 -24.92 22.75 -6.73
CA GLU A 301 -24.73 23.38 -5.43
C GLU A 301 -26.01 24.07 -4.90
N CYS A 302 -26.10 24.24 -3.58
CA CYS A 302 -27.14 25.05 -2.95
C CYS A 302 -26.77 26.54 -2.96
N HIS A 303 -27.50 27.33 -3.75
CA HIS A 303 -27.35 28.79 -3.81
C HIS A 303 -28.46 29.47 -3.01
N LYS A 304 -28.22 30.69 -2.49
CA LYS A 304 -29.25 31.45 -1.76
C LYS A 304 -30.37 31.90 -2.70
N CYS A 305 -31.60 31.93 -2.19
CA CYS A 305 -32.70 32.60 -2.87
C CYS A 305 -32.36 34.07 -3.17
N SER A 306 -32.97 34.60 -4.23
CA SER A 306 -33.03 36.03 -4.50
C SER A 306 -33.67 36.79 -3.32
N SER A 307 -33.38 38.08 -3.20
CA SER A 307 -33.75 38.88 -2.02
C SER A 307 -35.25 38.86 -1.70
N ASP A 308 -35.56 38.95 -0.41
CA ASP A 308 -36.91 38.96 0.16
C ASP A 308 -37.74 37.67 -0.07
N CYS A 309 -37.09 36.58 -0.49
CA CYS A 309 -37.72 35.28 -0.75
C CYS A 309 -37.36 34.22 0.31
N GLN A 310 -38.38 33.73 1.04
CA GLN A 310 -38.23 32.68 2.06
C GLN A 310 -38.10 31.28 1.45
N ARG A 311 -38.83 31.03 0.35
CA ARG A 311 -38.81 29.75 -0.36
C ARG A 311 -38.75 29.99 -1.85
N CYS A 312 -37.68 29.53 -2.48
CA CYS A 312 -37.51 29.56 -3.93
C CYS A 312 -37.24 28.15 -4.48
N THR A 313 -37.17 28.07 -5.79
CA THR A 313 -36.59 26.95 -6.54
C THR A 313 -35.62 27.51 -7.59
N ALA A 314 -34.95 26.65 -8.36
CA ALA A 314 -34.07 27.12 -9.44
C ALA A 314 -34.86 27.86 -10.53
N ASP A 315 -34.24 28.85 -11.17
CA ASP A 315 -34.71 29.29 -12.48
C ASP A 315 -34.31 28.25 -13.54
N LEU A 316 -35.31 27.51 -14.00
CA LEU A 316 -35.19 26.42 -14.98
C LEU A 316 -35.25 26.91 -16.43
N GLN A 317 -35.56 28.20 -16.67
CA GLN A 317 -35.61 28.82 -17.99
C GLN A 317 -34.32 29.57 -18.32
N THR A 318 -33.74 30.30 -17.35
CA THR A 318 -32.44 30.99 -17.56
C THR A 318 -31.23 30.18 -17.08
N GLY A 319 -31.43 29.22 -16.16
CA GLY A 319 -30.35 28.46 -15.52
C GLY A 319 -29.50 29.26 -14.51
N ILE A 320 -29.80 30.55 -14.29
CA ILE A 320 -29.01 31.48 -13.47
C ILE A 320 -29.94 32.27 -12.55
N GLY A 321 -30.04 31.83 -11.29
CA GLY A 321 -30.86 32.48 -10.26
C GLY A 321 -31.98 31.58 -9.77
N SER A 322 -32.94 32.18 -9.07
CA SER A 322 -33.98 31.47 -8.33
C SER A 322 -35.37 32.02 -8.62
N VAL A 323 -36.32 31.15 -8.93
CA VAL A 323 -37.75 31.52 -8.97
C VAL A 323 -38.30 31.45 -7.55
N CYS A 324 -38.80 32.57 -7.04
CA CYS A 324 -39.45 32.63 -5.75
C CYS A 324 -40.83 31.94 -5.76
N LEU A 325 -41.13 31.23 -4.68
CA LEU A 325 -42.41 30.56 -4.42
C LEU A 325 -43.12 31.17 -3.19
N TRP A 326 -42.38 31.82 -2.29
CA TRP A 326 -42.94 32.49 -1.10
C TRP A 326 -42.04 33.62 -0.59
N CYS A 327 -42.63 34.80 -0.38
CA CYS A 327 -41.92 35.98 0.11
C CYS A 327 -41.76 35.96 1.65
N GLU A 328 -40.63 36.46 2.14
CA GLU A 328 -40.23 36.46 3.55
C GLU A 328 -40.93 37.57 4.36
N VAL A 329 -41.22 38.71 3.73
CA VAL A 329 -41.65 39.92 4.43
C VAL A 329 -43.17 40.09 4.40
N ALA A 330 -43.77 40.33 5.56
CA ALA A 330 -45.18 40.70 5.64
C ALA A 330 -45.43 42.03 4.90
N ARG A 331 -46.31 42.01 3.87
CA ARG A 331 -46.62 43.09 2.92
C ARG A 331 -45.66 43.23 1.71
N THR A 332 -44.91 42.20 1.34
CA THR A 332 -44.51 42.01 -0.07
C THR A 332 -45.51 41.11 -0.79
N TRP A 333 -45.62 41.25 -2.10
CA TRP A 333 -46.44 40.39 -2.97
C TRP A 333 -45.55 39.60 -3.93
N LEU A 334 -45.88 38.33 -4.17
CA LEU A 334 -45.24 37.51 -5.20
C LEU A 334 -45.76 37.92 -6.59
N LEU A 335 -44.88 38.41 -7.45
CA LEU A 335 -45.14 38.71 -8.86
C LEU A 335 -44.37 37.70 -9.71
N GLY A 336 -45.08 36.67 -10.18
CA GLY A 336 -44.49 35.61 -11.00
C GLY A 336 -43.42 34.82 -10.26
N ASP A 337 -42.17 35.27 -10.36
CA ASP A 337 -40.95 34.66 -9.86
C ASP A 337 -40.20 35.50 -8.82
N HIS A 338 -40.63 36.70 -8.47
CA HIS A 338 -39.95 37.55 -7.50
C HIS A 338 -40.90 38.33 -6.58
N CYS A 339 -40.36 38.80 -5.46
CA CYS A 339 -41.11 39.55 -4.45
C CYS A 339 -41.04 41.05 -4.72
N VAL A 340 -42.20 41.70 -4.76
CA VAL A 340 -42.33 43.14 -4.98
C VAL A 340 -43.02 43.82 -3.81
N SER A 341 -42.58 45.04 -3.48
CA SER A 341 -43.22 45.89 -2.46
C SER A 341 -44.57 46.45 -2.93
N HIS A 342 -44.77 46.58 -4.24
CA HIS A 342 -46.02 46.99 -4.88
C HIS A 342 -46.18 46.25 -6.22
N CYS A 343 -47.41 45.88 -6.59
CA CYS A 343 -47.65 45.27 -7.90
C CYS A 343 -47.43 46.28 -9.05
N PRO A 344 -46.85 45.86 -10.19
CA PRO A 344 -46.59 46.72 -11.34
C PRO A 344 -47.88 46.96 -12.15
N GLN A 345 -47.76 47.71 -13.24
CA GLN A 345 -48.80 47.74 -14.27
C GLN A 345 -49.10 46.33 -14.82
N GLY A 346 -50.29 46.17 -15.40
CA GLY A 346 -50.84 44.88 -15.79
C GLY A 346 -51.25 43.95 -14.64
N HIS A 347 -51.14 44.37 -13.37
CA HIS A 347 -51.40 43.50 -12.20
C HIS A 347 -52.10 44.24 -11.04
N TYR A 348 -52.84 43.49 -10.22
CA TYR A 348 -53.45 43.96 -8.97
C TYR A 348 -53.14 43.00 -7.80
N GLY A 349 -52.97 43.52 -6.59
CA GLY A 349 -52.57 42.72 -5.43
C GLY A 349 -53.73 41.96 -4.79
N TYR A 350 -53.57 40.65 -4.58
CA TYR A 350 -54.57 39.78 -3.94
C TYR A 350 -53.89 38.62 -3.19
N HIS A 351 -54.27 38.40 -1.92
CA HIS A 351 -53.80 37.26 -1.09
C HIS A 351 -52.27 37.06 -1.01
N GLY A 352 -51.46 38.12 -1.17
CA GLY A 352 -49.99 38.03 -1.14
C GLY A 352 -49.34 37.73 -2.49
N ALA A 353 -50.10 37.72 -3.59
CA ALA A 353 -49.60 37.65 -4.95
C ALA A 353 -50.11 38.84 -5.79
N CYS A 354 -49.43 39.14 -6.90
CA CYS A 354 -49.87 40.09 -7.91
C CYS A 354 -50.58 39.33 -9.03
N ILE A 355 -51.91 39.43 -9.09
CA ILE A 355 -52.74 38.78 -10.11
C ILE A 355 -52.80 39.67 -11.35
N ARG A 356 -52.61 39.07 -12.53
CA ARG A 356 -52.68 39.75 -13.81
C ARG A 356 -54.07 40.32 -14.08
N CYS A 357 -54.12 41.46 -14.74
CA CYS A 357 -55.33 42.04 -15.29
C CYS A 357 -55.98 41.13 -16.33
N HIS A 358 -57.27 41.36 -16.60
CA HIS A 358 -57.97 40.69 -17.69
C HIS A 358 -57.23 40.89 -19.02
N SER A 359 -57.25 39.90 -19.91
CA SER A 359 -56.46 39.90 -21.16
C SER A 359 -56.75 41.07 -22.12
N SER A 360 -57.86 41.78 -21.90
CA SER A 360 -58.22 43.02 -22.60
C SER A 360 -57.66 44.30 -21.97
N CYS A 361 -56.80 44.24 -20.93
CA CYS A 361 -56.25 45.40 -20.21
C CYS A 361 -54.72 45.32 -20.05
N ASP A 362 -54.00 46.43 -20.19
CA ASP A 362 -52.54 46.58 -19.90
C ASP A 362 -52.28 47.10 -18.47
N GLY A 363 -53.33 47.58 -17.82
CA GLY A 363 -53.36 47.96 -16.42
C GLY A 363 -54.80 48.00 -15.93
N CYS A 364 -55.01 47.72 -14.65
CA CYS A 364 -56.35 47.63 -14.07
C CYS A 364 -56.34 47.84 -12.56
N SER A 365 -57.54 48.00 -11.98
CA SER A 365 -57.76 48.05 -10.53
C SER A 365 -58.42 46.79 -9.94
N GLY A 366 -58.58 45.73 -10.74
CA GLY A 366 -59.25 44.49 -10.35
C GLY A 366 -59.55 43.57 -11.55
N ALA A 367 -60.23 42.46 -11.29
CA ALA A 367 -60.56 41.46 -12.31
C ALA A 367 -61.68 41.92 -13.28
N GLY A 368 -61.50 41.63 -14.57
CA GLY A 368 -62.52 41.74 -15.62
C GLY A 368 -62.25 42.81 -16.69
N PRO A 369 -62.93 42.72 -17.86
CA PRO A 369 -62.62 43.51 -19.06
C PRO A 369 -62.97 45.00 -19.01
N LEU A 370 -63.73 45.44 -17.99
CA LEU A 370 -64.16 46.84 -17.81
C LEU A 370 -63.32 47.59 -16.78
N SER A 371 -62.32 46.93 -16.19
CA SER A 371 -61.44 47.54 -15.18
C SER A 371 -60.15 48.11 -15.79
N CYS A 372 -60.08 48.28 -17.11
CA CYS A 372 -58.86 48.73 -17.79
C CYS A 372 -58.56 50.21 -17.52
N THR A 373 -57.40 50.49 -16.92
CA THR A 373 -56.83 51.83 -16.78
C THR A 373 -55.83 52.17 -17.90
N SER A 374 -55.42 51.16 -18.68
CA SER A 374 -54.58 51.24 -19.87
C SER A 374 -54.81 49.99 -20.74
N CYS A 375 -54.48 50.06 -22.04
CA CYS A 375 -54.90 49.05 -23.04
C CYS A 375 -53.75 48.26 -23.66
N PRO A 376 -53.94 46.93 -23.89
CA PRO A 376 -52.88 46.04 -24.36
C PRO A 376 -52.17 46.59 -25.59
N SER A 377 -50.86 46.38 -25.70
CA SER A 377 -50.11 46.76 -26.91
C SER A 377 -50.77 46.19 -28.18
N GLY A 378 -51.03 47.04 -29.18
CA GLY A 378 -51.90 46.67 -30.31
C GLY A 378 -53.40 46.81 -30.02
N SER A 379 -53.77 47.64 -29.03
CA SER A 379 -55.12 48.12 -28.79
C SER A 379 -55.09 49.47 -28.05
N VAL A 380 -56.06 50.30 -28.36
CA VAL A 380 -56.11 51.72 -27.97
C VAL A 380 -57.16 51.96 -26.90
N LEU A 381 -56.87 52.85 -25.95
CA LEU A 381 -57.79 53.14 -24.85
C LEU A 381 -58.95 54.00 -25.32
N LEU A 382 -60.10 53.36 -25.52
CA LEU A 382 -61.36 54.06 -25.72
C LEU A 382 -61.77 54.75 -24.40
N PRO A 383 -62.44 55.92 -24.46
CA PRO A 383 -62.88 56.66 -23.27
C PRO A 383 -63.84 55.92 -22.31
N SER A 384 -64.21 54.68 -22.61
CA SER A 384 -65.10 53.81 -21.83
C SER A 384 -64.39 52.85 -20.86
N GLY A 385 -63.05 52.84 -20.80
CA GLY A 385 -62.30 51.85 -20.00
C GLY A 385 -62.24 50.47 -20.67
N LEU A 386 -62.31 50.46 -22.00
CA LEU A 386 -62.32 49.29 -22.87
C LEU A 386 -61.32 49.49 -24.02
N CYS A 387 -60.82 48.39 -24.58
CA CYS A 387 -59.70 48.39 -25.51
C CYS A 387 -60.14 47.82 -26.86
N ALA A 388 -59.79 48.51 -27.94
CA ALA A 388 -60.11 48.13 -29.33
C ALA A 388 -58.82 48.11 -30.18
N PRO A 389 -58.71 47.25 -31.22
CA PRO A 389 -57.42 46.92 -31.81
C PRO A 389 -56.68 48.09 -32.48
N GLU A 390 -57.40 48.98 -33.18
CA GLU A 390 -56.78 50.04 -33.98
C GLU A 390 -57.48 51.39 -33.79
N CYS A 391 -56.70 52.46 -33.94
CA CYS A 391 -57.26 53.77 -34.24
C CYS A 391 -57.96 53.72 -35.62
N PRO A 392 -59.21 54.17 -35.77
CA PRO A 392 -59.91 54.12 -37.06
C PRO A 392 -59.20 54.97 -38.12
N LEU A 393 -59.39 54.62 -39.40
CA LEU A 393 -58.64 55.22 -40.53
C LEU A 393 -58.58 56.75 -40.48
N GLY A 394 -57.36 57.27 -40.67
CA GLY A 394 -57.01 58.69 -40.51
C GLY A 394 -56.38 59.02 -39.16
N TYR A 395 -56.57 58.18 -38.13
CA TYR A 395 -56.01 58.41 -36.80
C TYR A 395 -54.63 57.72 -36.59
N TYR A 396 -53.63 58.42 -36.04
CA TYR A 396 -52.37 57.83 -35.53
C TYR A 396 -52.36 57.91 -33.98
N ASP A 397 -51.88 56.87 -33.28
CA ASP A 397 -51.72 56.85 -31.81
C ASP A 397 -50.75 57.95 -31.33
N ASP A 398 -51.17 58.83 -30.41
CA ASP A 398 -50.38 59.99 -29.98
C ASP A 398 -49.05 59.68 -29.26
N GLY A 399 -48.79 58.40 -29.01
CA GLY A 399 -47.60 57.88 -28.34
C GLY A 399 -47.89 57.35 -26.94
N HIS A 400 -49.13 57.52 -26.44
CA HIS A 400 -49.57 57.02 -25.13
C HIS A 400 -50.68 55.95 -25.21
N LYS A 401 -50.87 55.31 -26.38
CA LYS A 401 -51.96 54.37 -26.69
C LYS A 401 -53.36 55.01 -26.70
N ILE A 402 -53.43 56.25 -27.18
CA ILE A 402 -54.64 57.10 -27.28
C ILE A 402 -54.61 57.82 -28.65
N CYS A 403 -55.70 57.82 -29.42
CA CYS A 403 -55.68 58.17 -30.86
C CYS A 403 -55.71 59.69 -31.22
N GLN A 404 -54.76 60.16 -32.06
CA GLN A 404 -54.70 61.46 -32.79
C GLN A 404 -54.57 61.26 -34.35
N VAL A 405 -53.82 62.00 -35.21
CA VAL A 405 -54.13 62.09 -36.71
C VAL A 405 -52.95 62.07 -37.73
N CYS A 406 -52.94 61.12 -38.70
CA CYS A 406 -51.88 60.62 -39.64
C CYS A 406 -51.14 61.59 -40.66
N ASN A 407 -49.98 61.16 -41.22
CA ASN A 407 -49.04 61.91 -42.13
C ASN A 407 -49.26 61.75 -43.66
N SER A 408 -49.03 62.83 -44.39
CA SER A 408 -49.15 63.03 -45.85
C SER A 408 -48.32 62.16 -46.83
N GLN A 409 -47.04 61.83 -46.56
CA GLN A 409 -46.18 61.10 -47.52
C GLN A 409 -46.53 59.60 -47.61
N CYS A 410 -47.39 59.14 -46.72
CA CYS A 410 -47.63 57.75 -46.40
C CYS A 410 -49.13 57.43 -46.52
N LEU A 411 -49.52 56.20 -46.83
CA LEU A 411 -50.91 55.76 -46.65
C LEU A 411 -51.20 55.38 -45.19
N THR A 412 -50.16 54.98 -44.48
CA THR A 412 -50.08 54.56 -43.08
C THR A 412 -48.80 55.15 -42.49
N CYS A 413 -48.89 55.72 -41.29
CA CYS A 413 -47.93 56.73 -40.86
C CYS A 413 -47.83 56.84 -39.34
N ASP A 414 -46.75 56.27 -38.82
CA ASP A 414 -46.57 55.94 -37.39
C ASP A 414 -46.27 57.19 -36.54
N THR A 415 -46.04 58.33 -37.20
CA THR A 415 -45.90 59.68 -36.67
C THR A 415 -46.35 60.66 -37.76
N PRO A 416 -46.47 61.98 -37.48
CA PRO A 416 -46.50 63.02 -38.53
C PRO A 416 -45.23 63.07 -39.42
N GLY A 417 -44.30 62.11 -39.37
CA GLY A 417 -43.00 62.17 -40.06
C GLY A 417 -42.51 60.91 -40.82
N VAL A 418 -42.94 59.69 -40.49
CA VAL A 418 -42.38 58.43 -41.07
C VAL A 418 -43.48 57.54 -41.70
N CYS A 419 -43.11 56.73 -42.69
CA CYS A 419 -44.03 56.05 -43.60
C CYS A 419 -43.86 54.52 -43.66
N THR A 420 -44.88 53.77 -43.22
CA THR A 420 -44.99 52.32 -43.45
C THR A 420 -45.39 51.97 -44.89
N SER A 421 -45.79 52.97 -45.68
CA SER A 421 -45.72 52.92 -47.14
C SER A 421 -44.95 54.14 -47.67
N CYS A 422 -43.72 53.94 -48.14
CA CYS A 422 -43.27 54.72 -49.28
C CYS A 422 -44.28 54.45 -50.41
N ARG A 423 -44.82 55.48 -51.04
CA ARG A 423 -45.63 55.32 -52.28
C ARG A 423 -44.80 54.83 -53.49
N ASP A 424 -43.49 54.57 -53.32
CA ASP A 424 -42.47 54.48 -54.38
C ASP A 424 -41.28 53.52 -54.03
N PRO A 425 -40.49 53.03 -55.02
CA PRO A 425 -39.45 51.98 -54.79
C PRO A 425 -38.11 52.17 -55.59
N ALA A 426 -37.03 52.73 -55.01
CA ALA A 426 -35.89 53.29 -55.80
C ALA A 426 -34.42 52.90 -55.42
N LYS A 427 -34.04 51.62 -55.22
CA LYS A 427 -33.07 51.33 -54.11
C LYS A 427 -33.86 51.47 -52.80
N VAL A 428 -35.18 51.32 -52.85
CA VAL A 428 -35.85 50.11 -52.33
C VAL A 428 -35.30 49.76 -50.94
N LEU A 429 -35.66 50.44 -49.85
CA LEU A 429 -36.40 51.70 -49.63
C LEU A 429 -37.53 52.03 -50.64
N LEU A 430 -38.66 51.30 -50.74
CA LEU A 430 -39.03 50.02 -50.10
C LEU A 430 -38.73 50.00 -48.60
N PHE A 431 -39.18 51.07 -47.93
CA PHE A 431 -39.58 51.05 -46.53
C PHE A 431 -38.42 50.89 -45.46
N GLY A 432 -37.23 50.34 -45.79
CA GLY A 432 -35.88 50.39 -45.10
C GLY A 432 -35.04 49.04 -44.92
N GLU A 433 -33.76 48.83 -45.41
CA GLU A 433 -32.93 47.52 -45.50
C GLU A 433 -31.31 47.54 -45.59
N CYS A 434 -30.50 46.40 -45.42
CA CYS A 434 -29.19 45.92 -46.14
C CYS A 434 -28.18 44.86 -45.46
N GLN A 435 -27.27 44.08 -46.20
CA GLN A 435 -26.25 42.98 -45.79
C GLN A 435 -25.11 42.61 -46.88
N TYR A 436 -24.08 41.66 -46.96
CA TYR A 436 -22.94 40.88 -46.23
C TYR A 436 -22.06 39.99 -47.28
N ASP A 437 -20.94 39.15 -47.23
CA ASP A 437 -19.80 38.58 -46.35
C ASP A 437 -18.41 38.06 -47.05
N SER A 438 -17.78 36.82 -46.85
CA SER A 438 -16.26 36.48 -46.87
C SER A 438 -15.53 35.22 -47.62
N CYS A 439 -14.45 34.50 -47.10
CA CYS A 439 -13.37 33.69 -47.88
C CYS A 439 -12.48 32.45 -47.27
N ALA A 440 -11.37 31.90 -47.92
CA ALA A 440 -10.74 30.49 -47.75
C ALA A 440 -9.12 30.15 -47.67
N HIS A 441 -8.57 28.95 -48.13
CA HIS A 441 -7.35 28.10 -47.67
C HIS A 441 -6.09 27.80 -48.64
N GLN A 442 -5.13 26.87 -48.31
CA GLN A 442 -3.69 26.63 -48.76
C GLN A 442 -2.75 27.87 -48.69
N TYR A 443 -3.34 28.95 -48.22
CA TYR A 443 -2.79 30.29 -48.19
C TYR A 443 -3.00 30.77 -46.75
N TYR A 444 -1.99 31.33 -46.10
CA TYR A 444 -2.15 31.96 -44.79
C TYR A 444 -2.91 33.29 -44.93
N LEU A 445 -3.85 33.57 -44.03
CA LEU A 445 -4.64 34.81 -44.08
C LEU A 445 -3.76 36.02 -43.74
N ASN A 446 -3.63 36.97 -44.68
CA ASN A 446 -3.03 38.27 -44.39
C ASN A 446 -4.06 39.15 -43.69
N THR A 447 -3.97 39.18 -42.35
CA THR A 447 -4.89 39.91 -41.47
C THR A 447 -4.87 41.43 -41.67
N SER A 448 -3.83 42.00 -42.27
CA SER A 448 -3.75 43.43 -42.59
C SER A 448 -4.53 43.83 -43.84
N THR A 449 -4.85 42.88 -44.75
CA THR A 449 -5.55 43.17 -46.01
C THR A 449 -6.79 42.32 -46.28
N ARG A 450 -7.19 41.43 -45.34
CA ARG A 450 -8.33 40.50 -45.47
C ARG A 450 -8.31 39.65 -46.76
N ALA A 451 -7.13 39.11 -47.11
CA ALA A 451 -6.93 38.17 -48.22
C ALA A 451 -5.75 37.22 -47.92
N CYS A 452 -5.69 36.04 -48.54
CA CYS A 452 -4.74 34.97 -48.17
C CYS A 452 -3.50 34.91 -49.11
N ARG A 453 -2.34 34.37 -48.66
CA ARG A 453 -1.05 34.24 -49.42
C ARG A 453 -0.24 32.94 -49.12
N GLU A 454 0.72 32.57 -49.97
CA GLU A 454 1.36 31.22 -50.05
C GLU A 454 2.71 31.00 -49.27
N CYS A 455 3.40 29.87 -49.53
CA CYS A 455 4.52 29.28 -48.75
C CYS A 455 5.86 29.10 -49.51
N ASP A 456 6.96 28.74 -48.81
CA ASP A 456 8.28 28.40 -49.42
C ASP A 456 8.26 27.05 -50.19
N TRP A 457 8.96 27.02 -51.33
CA TRP A 457 8.94 25.91 -52.29
C TRP A 457 9.56 24.60 -51.81
N SER A 458 10.45 24.61 -50.80
CA SER A 458 11.10 23.38 -50.30
C SER A 458 10.29 22.65 -49.23
N CYS A 459 9.11 23.19 -48.87
CA CYS A 459 8.32 22.81 -47.72
C CYS A 459 6.86 22.53 -48.10
N ASN A 460 6.35 21.33 -47.83
CA ASN A 460 4.98 20.96 -48.21
C ASN A 460 3.90 21.65 -47.33
N ALA A 461 4.29 22.17 -46.17
CA ALA A 461 3.47 23.04 -45.33
C ALA A 461 4.37 24.06 -44.61
N CYS A 462 3.88 25.29 -44.45
CA CYS A 462 4.61 26.36 -43.78
C CYS A 462 3.74 27.12 -42.76
N LYS A 463 4.43 27.69 -41.76
CA LYS A 463 3.90 28.69 -40.81
C LYS A 463 4.26 30.14 -41.20
N GLY A 464 5.05 30.30 -42.26
CA GLY A 464 5.71 31.53 -42.69
C GLY A 464 6.66 31.27 -43.88
N PRO A 465 7.17 32.33 -44.54
CA PRO A 465 7.75 32.22 -45.90
C PRO A 465 9.26 31.88 -45.95
N LEU A 466 9.85 31.29 -44.91
CA LEU A 466 11.31 31.06 -44.85
C LEU A 466 11.69 29.58 -44.97
N ARG A 467 12.83 29.32 -45.62
CA ARG A 467 13.35 27.97 -45.90
C ARG A 467 13.67 27.13 -44.65
N THR A 468 13.86 27.76 -43.49
CA THR A 468 14.07 27.10 -42.19
C THR A 468 12.78 26.94 -41.37
N ASP A 469 11.64 27.46 -41.86
CA ASP A 469 10.31 27.25 -41.28
C ASP A 469 9.63 25.97 -41.83
N CYS A 470 10.45 25.10 -42.45
CA CYS A 470 10.08 23.84 -43.07
C CYS A 470 9.63 22.81 -42.03
N LEU A 471 8.34 22.45 -42.02
CA LEU A 471 7.81 21.41 -41.12
C LEU A 471 7.89 20.01 -41.75
N LEU A 472 7.85 19.94 -43.08
CA LEU A 472 7.90 18.72 -43.90
C LEU A 472 8.68 19.02 -45.19
N CYS A 473 9.87 18.42 -45.35
CA CYS A 473 10.66 18.50 -46.59
C CYS A 473 10.04 17.68 -47.72
N MET A 474 10.35 18.06 -48.96
CA MET A 474 10.04 17.25 -50.15
C MET A 474 11.00 16.07 -50.33
N GLU A 475 10.55 15.10 -51.13
CA GLU A 475 11.13 13.77 -51.30
C GLU A 475 12.60 13.77 -51.81
N GLY A 476 13.37 12.75 -51.43
CA GLY A 476 14.74 12.53 -51.90
C GLY A 476 15.86 13.29 -51.16
N HIS A 477 15.57 13.95 -50.03
CA HIS A 477 16.57 14.61 -49.18
C HIS A 477 16.47 14.12 -47.72
N VAL A 478 17.60 14.01 -47.03
CA VAL A 478 17.69 13.47 -45.65
C VAL A 478 17.76 14.60 -44.61
N LEU A 479 16.88 14.57 -43.62
CA LEU A 479 16.71 15.66 -42.64
C LEU A 479 17.79 15.59 -41.55
N GLN A 480 18.66 16.60 -41.51
CA GLN A 480 19.65 16.81 -40.45
C GLN A 480 19.47 18.22 -39.88
N ASP A 481 19.10 18.30 -38.59
CA ASP A 481 19.00 19.55 -37.81
C ASP A 481 18.19 20.69 -38.45
N GLY A 482 17.00 20.35 -38.96
CA GLY A 482 16.08 21.33 -39.57
C GLY A 482 16.39 21.70 -41.02
N LEU A 483 17.42 21.10 -41.61
CA LEU A 483 17.81 21.27 -43.01
C LEU A 483 17.85 19.91 -43.72
N CYS A 484 17.46 19.89 -45.00
CA CYS A 484 17.41 18.64 -45.78
C CYS A 484 18.60 18.53 -46.74
N THR A 485 19.35 17.45 -46.60
CA THR A 485 20.72 17.23 -47.13
C THR A 485 20.81 15.90 -47.92
N GLN A 486 22.02 15.36 -48.16
CA GLN A 486 22.22 14.25 -49.12
C GLN A 486 23.16 13.10 -48.67
N GLY A 487 23.79 13.15 -47.49
CA GLY A 487 24.69 12.07 -47.03
C GLY A 487 25.42 12.33 -45.69
N CYS A 488 26.03 11.29 -45.13
CA CYS A 488 26.60 11.25 -43.77
C CYS A 488 28.14 11.43 -43.73
N SER A 489 28.69 11.77 -42.56
CA SER A 489 30.12 12.10 -42.32
C SER A 489 30.92 10.98 -41.62
N THR A 490 32.25 11.13 -41.52
CA THR A 490 33.14 10.16 -40.86
C THR A 490 32.82 9.98 -39.38
N GLY A 491 32.77 8.72 -38.92
CA GLY A 491 32.26 8.37 -37.58
C GLY A 491 30.75 8.09 -37.55
N PHE A 492 30.05 8.31 -38.67
CA PHE A 492 28.63 8.02 -38.84
C PHE A 492 28.40 7.04 -40.00
N TYR A 493 27.40 6.16 -39.85
CA TYR A 493 26.80 5.37 -40.91
C TYR A 493 25.39 5.90 -41.25
N ARG A 494 24.85 5.48 -42.39
CA ARG A 494 23.52 5.90 -42.86
C ARG A 494 22.45 4.93 -42.39
N ASP A 495 21.32 5.47 -41.92
CA ASP A 495 20.11 4.69 -41.64
C ASP A 495 18.86 5.43 -42.16
N GLY A 496 18.14 4.81 -43.08
CA GLY A 496 17.00 5.41 -43.80
C GLY A 496 17.30 6.80 -44.38
N ASP A 497 16.47 7.76 -43.97
CA ASP A 497 16.53 9.18 -44.34
C ASP A 497 17.23 10.06 -43.28
N LYS A 498 18.14 9.47 -42.48
CA LYS A 498 18.94 10.11 -41.42
C LYS A 498 20.36 9.51 -41.35
N CYS A 499 21.18 9.99 -40.42
CA CYS A 499 22.58 9.59 -40.18
C CYS A 499 22.83 9.31 -38.69
N LEU A 500 23.57 8.23 -38.36
CA LEU A 500 23.77 7.71 -36.98
C LEU A 500 25.25 7.34 -36.73
N GLY A 501 25.73 7.35 -35.49
CA GLY A 501 27.16 7.17 -35.13
C GLY A 501 27.67 5.71 -35.04
N CYS A 502 28.99 5.49 -35.09
CA CYS A 502 29.64 4.23 -34.70
C CYS A 502 29.62 4.00 -33.16
N ASP A 503 29.83 2.75 -32.73
CA ASP A 503 29.79 2.33 -31.32
C ASP A 503 31.06 2.71 -30.51
N ASP A 504 30.89 2.82 -29.18
CA ASP A 504 31.94 3.25 -28.24
C ASP A 504 33.18 2.35 -28.15
N HIS A 505 34.31 2.98 -27.82
CA HIS A 505 35.67 2.39 -27.73
C HIS A 505 36.21 1.71 -29.01
N CYS A 506 35.39 1.63 -30.07
CA CYS A 506 35.77 1.11 -31.36
C CYS A 506 36.34 2.22 -32.27
N THR A 507 37.54 2.02 -32.82
CA THR A 507 38.16 3.04 -33.69
C THR A 507 37.76 2.94 -35.16
N GLU A 508 37.15 1.82 -35.59
CA GLU A 508 36.65 1.60 -36.95
C GLU A 508 35.50 0.58 -36.94
N CYS A 509 34.30 1.00 -37.35
CA CYS A 509 33.11 0.15 -37.44
C CYS A 509 32.57 0.05 -38.88
N ARG A 510 31.93 -1.07 -39.23
CA ARG A 510 31.24 -1.28 -40.53
C ARG A 510 29.72 -1.10 -40.47
N GLY A 511 29.25 -0.58 -39.34
CA GLY A 511 27.88 -0.71 -38.83
C GLY A 511 27.95 -1.22 -37.39
N SER A 512 26.85 -1.08 -36.64
CA SER A 512 26.84 -1.39 -35.21
C SER A 512 27.13 -2.87 -34.92
N GLY A 513 27.87 -3.12 -33.84
CA GLY A 513 28.27 -4.43 -33.33
C GLY A 513 29.48 -5.08 -34.00
N GLN A 514 30.06 -4.47 -35.05
CA GLN A 514 31.15 -5.04 -35.85
C GLN A 514 32.45 -4.25 -35.68
N CYS A 515 33.16 -4.44 -34.56
CA CYS A 515 34.39 -3.71 -34.28
C CYS A 515 35.64 -4.44 -34.80
N ILE A 516 36.54 -3.69 -35.44
CA ILE A 516 37.77 -4.23 -36.04
C ILE A 516 38.98 -4.08 -35.09
N MET A 517 39.05 -3.00 -34.31
CA MET A 517 40.18 -2.68 -33.42
C MET A 517 39.72 -2.02 -32.12
N CYS A 518 40.33 -2.47 -31.00
CA CYS A 518 40.00 -2.04 -29.64
C CYS A 518 41.09 -1.16 -29.01
N GLN A 519 40.68 -0.22 -28.16
CA GLN A 519 41.59 0.56 -27.32
C GLN A 519 41.98 -0.23 -26.06
N PRO A 520 43.25 -0.23 -25.61
CA PRO A 520 43.61 -0.79 -24.30
C PRO A 520 42.91 -0.04 -23.15
N PRO A 521 42.53 -0.71 -22.04
CA PRO A 521 42.83 -2.10 -21.67
C PRO A 521 41.79 -3.14 -22.14
N TYR A 522 40.95 -2.84 -23.14
CA TYR A 522 39.86 -3.72 -23.57
C TYR A 522 40.40 -4.88 -24.42
N ALA A 523 40.02 -6.11 -24.06
CA ALA A 523 40.38 -7.33 -24.77
C ALA A 523 39.38 -7.67 -25.87
N THR A 524 39.81 -8.41 -26.90
CA THR A 524 38.95 -8.82 -28.02
C THR A 524 38.18 -10.10 -27.71
N LEU A 525 36.85 -10.02 -27.61
CA LEU A 525 35.96 -11.18 -27.53
C LEU A 525 35.02 -11.19 -28.74
N GLN A 526 35.22 -12.16 -29.65
CA GLN A 526 34.36 -12.44 -30.81
C GLN A 526 34.04 -11.24 -31.75
N GLY A 527 34.91 -10.23 -31.83
CA GLY A 527 34.72 -9.03 -32.67
C GLY A 527 34.18 -7.80 -31.92
N GLN A 528 34.18 -7.84 -30.59
CA GLN A 528 33.84 -6.72 -29.71
C GLN A 528 34.93 -6.50 -28.64
N CYS A 529 34.96 -5.29 -28.09
CA CYS A 529 35.95 -4.82 -27.13
C CYS A 529 35.39 -4.91 -25.71
N VAL A 530 35.90 -5.84 -24.90
CA VAL A 530 35.38 -6.11 -23.56
C VAL A 530 36.45 -5.92 -22.49
N LEU A 531 36.05 -5.37 -21.33
CA LEU A 531 36.95 -5.21 -20.18
C LEU A 531 37.06 -6.51 -19.35
N GLU A 532 36.06 -7.38 -19.44
CA GLU A 532 35.97 -8.63 -18.68
C GLU A 532 35.56 -9.82 -19.58
N CYS A 533 36.01 -11.03 -19.23
CA CYS A 533 35.84 -12.23 -20.04
C CYS A 533 34.44 -12.90 -19.97
N GLY A 534 33.62 -12.55 -18.98
CA GLY A 534 32.22 -12.95 -18.92
C GLY A 534 31.95 -14.44 -18.69
N ARG A 535 30.97 -15.00 -19.41
CA ARG A 535 30.41 -16.34 -19.14
C ARG A 535 31.16 -17.46 -19.83
N ASN A 536 31.35 -18.55 -19.08
CA ASN A 536 32.13 -19.75 -19.39
C ASN A 536 33.65 -19.52 -19.50
N TYR A 537 34.16 -18.29 -19.37
CA TYR A 537 35.58 -18.00 -19.47
C TYR A 537 36.07 -17.02 -18.39
N PHE A 538 37.16 -17.36 -17.71
CA PHE A 538 37.88 -16.45 -16.81
C PHE A 538 39.03 -15.75 -17.55
N LEU A 539 39.46 -14.59 -17.08
CA LEU A 539 40.58 -13.84 -17.66
C LEU A 539 41.91 -14.47 -17.26
N GLU A 540 42.73 -14.88 -18.22
CA GLU A 540 44.13 -15.19 -17.95
C GLU A 540 44.97 -13.92 -18.01
N ALA A 541 45.34 -13.40 -16.83
CA ALA A 541 46.06 -12.14 -16.68
C ALA A 541 47.41 -12.07 -17.43
N SER A 542 48.05 -13.23 -17.69
CA SER A 542 49.32 -13.33 -18.41
C SER A 542 49.19 -13.28 -19.93
N SER A 543 47.99 -13.43 -20.50
CA SER A 543 47.77 -13.46 -21.95
C SER A 543 46.75 -12.44 -22.48
N GLN A 544 45.97 -11.79 -21.59
CA GLN A 544 44.87 -10.88 -21.97
C GLN A 544 43.82 -11.55 -22.87
N ILE A 545 43.63 -12.86 -22.66
CA ILE A 545 42.72 -13.73 -23.40
C ILE A 545 41.89 -14.54 -22.40
N CYS A 546 40.66 -14.87 -22.80
CA CYS A 546 39.68 -15.55 -21.97
C CYS A 546 39.80 -17.09 -22.07
N LYS A 547 39.86 -17.80 -20.92
CA LYS A 547 40.05 -19.27 -20.83
C LYS A 547 38.91 -20.00 -20.14
N PRO A 548 38.53 -21.22 -20.58
CA PRO A 548 37.25 -21.84 -20.23
C PRO A 548 37.15 -22.41 -18.80
N CYS A 549 35.92 -22.42 -18.26
CA CYS A 549 35.55 -22.99 -16.96
C CYS A 549 35.38 -24.53 -16.96
N SER A 550 35.20 -25.10 -15.76
CA SER A 550 34.89 -26.53 -15.55
C SER A 550 33.57 -26.96 -16.21
N SER A 551 33.39 -28.26 -16.47
CA SER A 551 32.25 -28.81 -17.24
C SER A 551 30.88 -28.45 -16.69
N ASP A 552 30.75 -28.32 -15.38
CA ASP A 552 29.46 -28.19 -14.71
C ASP A 552 29.20 -26.72 -14.28
N CYS A 553 30.02 -25.79 -14.79
CA CYS A 553 30.12 -24.43 -14.33
C CYS A 553 30.08 -23.40 -15.48
N VAL A 554 29.35 -22.30 -15.27
CA VAL A 554 29.13 -21.20 -16.23
C VAL A 554 29.86 -19.92 -15.80
N LEU A 555 30.09 -19.70 -14.51
CA LEU A 555 30.95 -18.63 -13.99
C LEU A 555 31.91 -19.21 -12.96
N CYS A 556 33.21 -19.01 -13.19
CA CYS A 556 34.29 -19.50 -12.35
C CYS A 556 35.34 -18.41 -12.15
N ASP A 557 35.92 -18.35 -10.96
CA ASP A 557 37.09 -17.52 -10.62
C ASP A 557 38.39 -18.34 -10.64
N GLY A 558 38.29 -19.66 -10.81
CA GLY A 558 39.41 -20.59 -10.95
C GLY A 558 38.95 -22.01 -11.29
N VAL A 559 39.90 -22.95 -11.28
CA VAL A 559 39.60 -24.36 -11.58
C VAL A 559 38.85 -25.00 -10.40
N GLY A 560 37.64 -25.50 -10.64
CA GLY A 560 36.85 -26.27 -9.67
C GLY A 560 36.01 -25.45 -8.68
N ARG A 561 36.21 -24.12 -8.59
CA ARG A 561 35.37 -23.21 -7.80
C ARG A 561 34.33 -22.56 -8.71
N CYS A 562 33.06 -22.59 -8.32
CA CYS A 562 31.95 -22.14 -9.16
C CYS A 562 31.09 -21.06 -8.49
N SER A 563 30.71 -20.04 -9.27
CA SER A 563 29.78 -18.97 -8.87
C SER A 563 28.46 -18.98 -9.65
N ALA A 564 28.36 -19.75 -10.74
CA ALA A 564 27.08 -20.09 -11.37
C ALA A 564 27.16 -21.44 -12.09
N CYS A 565 26.26 -22.37 -11.78
CA CYS A 565 26.27 -23.74 -12.30
C CYS A 565 25.66 -23.89 -13.71
N ARG A 566 26.00 -24.98 -14.41
CA ARG A 566 25.42 -25.37 -15.69
C ARG A 566 24.03 -26.01 -15.52
N ASP A 567 23.30 -26.09 -16.62
CA ASP A 567 21.97 -26.73 -16.68
C ASP A 567 21.90 -28.11 -16.01
N GLN A 568 20.74 -28.36 -15.40
CA GLN A 568 20.42 -29.53 -14.55
C GLN A 568 21.13 -29.60 -13.19
N THR A 569 21.91 -28.58 -12.79
CA THR A 569 22.48 -28.47 -11.43
C THR A 569 22.16 -27.14 -10.74
N PHE A 570 22.31 -27.14 -9.42
CA PHE A 570 22.07 -26.05 -8.48
C PHE A 570 23.31 -25.81 -7.62
N LEU A 571 23.66 -24.55 -7.39
CA LEU A 571 24.76 -24.11 -6.55
C LEU A 571 24.38 -24.23 -5.07
N MET A 572 25.19 -25.00 -4.34
CA MET A 572 25.13 -25.18 -2.89
C MET A 572 26.56 -25.06 -2.35
N GLU A 573 26.79 -24.08 -1.47
CA GLU A 573 28.09 -23.82 -0.80
C GLU A 573 29.32 -23.74 -1.72
N GLY A 574 29.16 -23.30 -2.97
CA GLY A 574 30.23 -23.16 -3.97
C GLY A 574 30.40 -24.32 -4.95
N TYR A 575 29.58 -25.37 -4.81
CA TYR A 575 29.59 -26.58 -5.65
C TYR A 575 28.23 -26.80 -6.33
N CYS A 576 28.21 -27.58 -7.41
CA CYS A 576 26.99 -27.83 -8.19
C CYS A 576 26.40 -29.22 -7.87
N THR A 577 25.21 -29.26 -7.27
CA THR A 577 24.46 -30.48 -6.93
C THR A 577 23.26 -30.69 -7.86
N PRO A 578 22.85 -31.92 -8.21
CA PRO A 578 21.63 -32.16 -8.98
C PRO A 578 20.33 -31.92 -8.18
N ASN A 579 20.36 -32.04 -6.84
CA ASN A 579 19.18 -31.90 -5.96
C ASN A 579 19.55 -31.17 -4.66
N CYS A 580 18.61 -30.41 -4.07
CA CYS A 580 18.85 -29.60 -2.87
C CYS A 580 18.62 -30.32 -1.53
N GLY A 581 17.78 -31.37 -1.49
CA GLY A 581 17.45 -32.10 -0.25
C GLY A 581 16.06 -31.74 0.31
N HIS A 582 15.90 -31.84 1.62
CA HIS A 582 14.65 -31.61 2.36
C HIS A 582 14.83 -30.39 3.27
N GLY A 583 13.85 -29.49 3.36
CA GLY A 583 14.06 -28.18 4.02
C GLY A 583 14.90 -27.21 3.18
N PHE A 584 15.19 -27.55 1.91
CA PHE A 584 15.88 -26.71 0.94
C PHE A 584 15.19 -26.79 -0.43
N TYR A 585 14.61 -25.69 -0.92
CA TYR A 585 14.06 -25.63 -2.27
C TYR A 585 15.12 -25.22 -3.31
N ALA A 586 14.87 -25.63 -4.55
CA ALA A 586 15.73 -25.35 -5.70
C ALA A 586 15.21 -24.11 -6.47
N ASP A 587 15.94 -23.01 -6.43
CA ASP A 587 15.62 -21.83 -7.23
C ASP A 587 15.97 -22.06 -8.70
N GLN A 588 14.93 -22.14 -9.55
CA GLN A 588 15.09 -22.37 -10.99
C GLN A 588 15.59 -21.14 -11.77
N LYS A 589 15.50 -19.92 -11.23
CA LYS A 589 16.00 -18.68 -11.85
C LYS A 589 17.48 -18.47 -11.55
N THR A 590 17.87 -18.53 -10.28
CA THR A 590 19.27 -18.30 -9.83
C THR A 590 20.13 -19.55 -9.88
N ARG A 591 19.51 -20.73 -9.97
CA ARG A 591 20.14 -22.05 -9.84
C ARG A 591 20.82 -22.24 -8.49
N THR A 592 20.20 -21.85 -7.37
CA THR A 592 20.75 -22.02 -6.01
C THR A 592 19.79 -22.80 -5.12
N CYS A 593 20.33 -23.53 -4.14
CA CYS A 593 19.52 -24.09 -3.06
C CYS A 593 19.33 -23.06 -1.94
N TYR A 594 18.10 -22.85 -1.48
CA TYR A 594 17.77 -21.99 -0.35
C TYR A 594 17.00 -22.77 0.72
N GLY A 595 17.25 -22.50 2.00
CA GLY A 595 16.53 -23.11 3.10
C GLY A 595 15.08 -22.60 3.20
N ASN A 596 14.19 -23.42 3.76
CA ASN A 596 12.78 -23.10 3.95
C ASN A 596 12.34 -23.62 5.32
N THR A 597 12.01 -22.71 6.24
CA THR A 597 11.85 -23.03 7.66
C THR A 597 10.70 -22.30 8.36
N HIS A 598 10.14 -21.26 7.75
CA HIS A 598 9.04 -20.48 8.31
C HIS A 598 7.79 -20.62 7.43
N PRO A 599 6.59 -20.83 8.00
CA PRO A 599 5.36 -20.82 7.20
C PRO A 599 4.99 -19.38 6.79
N PRO A 600 4.44 -19.16 5.59
CA PRO A 600 3.97 -17.85 5.16
C PRO A 600 2.80 -17.36 6.03
N ALA A 601 2.74 -16.04 6.21
CA ALA A 601 1.64 -15.34 6.84
C ALA A 601 0.76 -14.64 5.78
N LEU A 602 -0.55 -14.84 5.87
CA LEU A 602 -1.57 -14.09 5.13
C LEU A 602 -2.29 -13.14 6.09
N GLN A 603 -2.60 -11.94 5.61
CA GLN A 603 -3.44 -10.95 6.28
C GLN A 603 -4.40 -10.32 5.26
N VAL A 604 -5.68 -10.21 5.63
CA VAL A 604 -6.72 -9.60 4.79
C VAL A 604 -6.94 -8.15 5.20
N ASN A 605 -6.83 -7.23 4.23
CA ASN A 605 -6.92 -5.79 4.44
C ASN A 605 -8.25 -5.23 3.90
N GLY A 606 -9.33 -5.40 4.67
CA GLY A 606 -10.67 -4.89 4.35
C GLY A 606 -11.59 -5.95 3.70
N SER A 607 -12.53 -5.50 2.87
CA SER A 607 -13.53 -6.35 2.21
C SER A 607 -13.44 -6.25 0.68
N LEU A 608 -13.91 -7.29 -0.01
CA LEU A 608 -13.96 -7.35 -1.47
C LEU A 608 -15.27 -6.73 -1.98
N LEU A 609 -15.17 -5.58 -2.63
CA LEU A 609 -16.29 -4.96 -3.36
C LEU A 609 -16.41 -5.56 -4.76
N VAL A 610 -17.64 -5.93 -5.15
CA VAL A 610 -17.92 -6.55 -6.47
C VAL A 610 -19.18 -5.94 -7.10
N PRO A 611 -19.26 -5.82 -8.45
CA PRO A 611 -20.49 -5.40 -9.11
C PRO A 611 -21.62 -6.42 -8.93
N LEU A 612 -22.86 -5.95 -8.81
CA LEU A 612 -24.03 -6.82 -8.69
C LEU A 612 -24.18 -7.72 -9.94
N SER A 613 -24.14 -9.03 -9.71
CA SER A 613 -24.10 -10.07 -10.76
C SER A 613 -22.89 -10.00 -11.72
N GLY A 614 -21.92 -9.13 -11.45
CA GLY A 614 -20.72 -8.96 -12.26
C GLY A 614 -19.52 -9.76 -11.76
N ILE A 615 -18.35 -9.37 -12.26
CA ILE A 615 -17.07 -10.02 -12.00
C ILE A 615 -16.03 -8.95 -11.61
N SER A 616 -15.31 -9.18 -10.51
CA SER A 616 -14.28 -8.27 -9.98
C SER A 616 -12.96 -9.02 -9.77
N PRO A 617 -11.78 -8.49 -10.14
CA PRO A 617 -10.50 -9.12 -9.84
C PRO A 617 -10.22 -9.11 -8.34
N LEU A 618 -9.62 -10.17 -7.83
CA LEU A 618 -9.17 -10.23 -6.44
C LEU A 618 -7.88 -9.40 -6.31
N ALA A 619 -8.00 -8.17 -5.82
CA ALA A 619 -6.90 -7.21 -5.83
C ALA A 619 -5.75 -7.62 -4.88
N PRO A 620 -4.46 -7.55 -5.30
CA PRO A 620 -3.32 -7.86 -4.42
C PRO A 620 -3.23 -7.00 -3.15
N SER A 621 -3.81 -5.79 -3.16
CA SER A 621 -3.86 -4.91 -1.98
C SER A 621 -4.75 -5.46 -0.85
N LEU A 622 -5.73 -6.30 -1.17
CA LEU A 622 -6.61 -6.96 -0.19
C LEU A 622 -5.91 -8.11 0.54
N LEU A 623 -4.87 -8.71 -0.06
CA LEU A 623 -4.19 -9.90 0.46
C LEU A 623 -2.70 -9.60 0.71
N GLN A 624 -2.39 -9.08 1.89
CA GLN A 624 -1.00 -8.90 2.28
C GLN A 624 -0.40 -10.25 2.70
N VAL A 625 0.61 -10.71 1.96
CA VAL A 625 1.36 -11.93 2.29
C VAL A 625 2.79 -11.56 2.66
N ARG A 626 3.32 -12.22 3.69
CA ARG A 626 4.73 -12.11 4.11
C ARG A 626 5.29 -13.49 4.40
N ASP A 627 6.54 -13.68 4.04
CA ASP A 627 7.28 -14.93 4.20
C ASP A 627 8.78 -14.57 4.37
N PRO A 628 9.48 -15.10 5.40
CA PRO A 628 10.88 -14.78 5.65
C PRO A 628 11.90 -15.42 4.70
N ASP A 629 11.63 -16.62 4.18
CA ASP A 629 12.60 -17.46 3.46
C ASP A 629 12.14 -17.97 2.08
N SER A 630 10.84 -17.88 1.77
CA SER A 630 10.27 -18.09 0.43
C SER A 630 9.82 -16.76 -0.23
N PRO A 631 10.33 -16.38 -1.42
CA PRO A 631 9.92 -15.13 -2.07
C PRO A 631 8.47 -15.20 -2.57
N SER A 632 7.71 -14.11 -2.40
CA SER A 632 6.26 -14.06 -2.64
C SER A 632 5.80 -14.54 -4.02
N GLU A 633 6.66 -14.47 -5.03
CA GLU A 633 6.42 -15.02 -6.38
C GLU A 633 6.16 -16.53 -6.40
N ARG A 634 6.67 -17.28 -5.42
CA ARG A 634 6.52 -18.75 -5.29
C ARG A 634 5.27 -19.16 -4.53
N LEU A 635 4.61 -18.23 -3.86
CA LEU A 635 3.53 -18.54 -2.94
C LEU A 635 2.22 -18.86 -3.67
N VAL A 636 1.54 -19.88 -3.16
CA VAL A 636 0.35 -20.48 -3.74
C VAL A 636 -0.81 -20.32 -2.76
N PHE A 637 -1.89 -19.68 -3.18
CA PHE A 637 -3.12 -19.59 -2.41
C PHE A 637 -3.95 -20.87 -2.58
N GLN A 638 -4.67 -21.26 -1.54
CA GLN A 638 -5.64 -22.35 -1.55
C GLN A 638 -6.99 -21.90 -1.00
N LEU A 639 -8.07 -22.28 -1.67
CA LEU A 639 -9.45 -21.97 -1.28
C LEU A 639 -9.95 -22.95 -0.21
N VAL A 640 -10.02 -22.51 1.05
CA VAL A 640 -10.37 -23.34 2.20
C VAL A 640 -11.90 -23.46 2.36
N GLN A 641 -12.62 -22.37 2.07
CA GLN A 641 -14.08 -22.29 2.10
C GLN A 641 -14.53 -21.54 0.83
N ILE A 642 -15.43 -22.15 0.05
CA ILE A 642 -16.01 -21.50 -1.14
C ILE A 642 -16.92 -20.31 -0.75
N PRO A 643 -17.09 -19.31 -1.64
CA PRO A 643 -17.94 -18.15 -1.34
C PRO A 643 -19.40 -18.48 -1.07
N SER A 644 -19.97 -17.85 -0.03
CA SER A 644 -21.40 -18.01 0.31
C SER A 644 -22.35 -17.25 -0.64
N ASN A 645 -21.88 -16.21 -1.34
CA ASN A 645 -22.68 -15.39 -2.27
C ASN A 645 -22.18 -15.33 -3.72
N GLY A 646 -21.25 -16.19 -4.12
CA GLY A 646 -20.67 -16.12 -5.46
C GLY A 646 -19.77 -17.30 -5.77
N GLN A 647 -18.79 -17.07 -6.63
CA GLN A 647 -17.83 -18.08 -7.07
C GLN A 647 -16.50 -17.40 -7.41
N LEU A 648 -15.38 -17.97 -6.93
CA LEU A 648 -14.05 -17.59 -7.41
C LEU A 648 -13.75 -18.32 -8.72
N VAL A 649 -13.18 -17.59 -9.68
CA VAL A 649 -12.95 -18.05 -11.06
C VAL A 649 -11.51 -17.71 -11.46
N LEU A 650 -10.77 -18.68 -11.97
CA LEU A 650 -9.44 -18.50 -12.52
C LEU A 650 -9.49 -18.47 -14.06
N PHE A 651 -9.34 -17.28 -14.63
CA PHE A 651 -9.30 -17.09 -16.09
C PHE A 651 -7.97 -17.56 -16.70
N ARG A 652 -7.99 -17.97 -17.97
CA ARG A 652 -6.82 -18.30 -18.79
C ARG A 652 -6.74 -17.33 -19.97
N GLY A 653 -5.55 -16.80 -20.24
CA GLY A 653 -5.33 -15.69 -21.19
C GLY A 653 -4.93 -14.40 -20.47
N GLU A 654 -4.28 -13.48 -21.20
CA GLU A 654 -3.80 -12.19 -20.68
C GLU A 654 -4.78 -11.03 -20.94
N GLU A 655 -5.53 -11.08 -22.06
CA GLU A 655 -6.52 -10.06 -22.42
C GLU A 655 -7.93 -10.67 -22.59
N GLY A 656 -8.96 -9.86 -22.34
CA GLY A 656 -10.28 -10.36 -21.97
C GLY A 656 -11.31 -10.42 -23.09
N GLU A 657 -11.24 -11.41 -23.99
CA GLU A 657 -12.29 -11.64 -25.00
C GLU A 657 -12.72 -13.11 -25.19
N GLY A 658 -12.79 -13.86 -24.08
CA GLY A 658 -13.44 -15.18 -23.97
C GLY A 658 -12.55 -16.39 -24.34
N LYS A 659 -12.86 -17.61 -23.90
CA LYS A 659 -13.95 -18.11 -23.04
C LYS A 659 -13.39 -19.11 -22.01
N GLU A 660 -14.19 -19.42 -20.99
CA GLU A 660 -13.91 -20.42 -19.93
C GLU A 660 -12.75 -20.06 -18.97
N GLY A 661 -13.09 -19.32 -17.91
CA GLY A 661 -12.35 -19.39 -16.64
C GLY A 661 -12.82 -20.60 -15.82
N ARG A 662 -11.89 -21.23 -15.09
CA ARG A 662 -12.20 -22.39 -14.23
C ARG A 662 -12.77 -21.91 -12.90
N ASP A 663 -13.96 -22.36 -12.54
CA ASP A 663 -14.51 -22.17 -11.19
C ASP A 663 -13.65 -22.92 -10.17
N LEU A 664 -13.17 -22.21 -9.14
CA LEU A 664 -12.33 -22.76 -8.09
C LEU A 664 -13.21 -23.39 -6.99
N THR A 665 -13.00 -24.68 -6.75
CA THR A 665 -13.69 -25.45 -5.72
C THR A 665 -12.89 -25.45 -4.41
N ARG A 666 -13.38 -26.14 -3.38
CA ARG A 666 -12.61 -26.31 -2.14
C ARG A 666 -11.28 -27.02 -2.46
N ASP A 667 -10.23 -26.60 -1.77
CA ASP A 667 -8.86 -27.12 -1.87
C ASP A 667 -8.16 -26.85 -3.22
N ASP A 668 -8.83 -26.19 -4.19
CA ASP A 668 -8.20 -25.66 -5.40
C ASP A 668 -7.24 -24.50 -5.09
N THR A 669 -6.23 -24.33 -5.96
CA THR A 669 -5.15 -23.36 -5.79
C THR A 669 -5.00 -22.36 -6.96
N PHE A 670 -4.31 -21.25 -6.67
CA PHE A 670 -3.88 -20.24 -7.64
C PHE A 670 -2.58 -19.54 -7.19
N THR A 671 -1.79 -19.01 -8.13
CA THR A 671 -0.47 -18.41 -7.82
C THR A 671 -0.53 -16.91 -7.52
N TRP A 672 0.49 -16.38 -6.84
CA TRP A 672 0.69 -14.93 -6.68
C TRP A 672 0.75 -14.19 -8.03
N ALA A 673 1.32 -14.81 -9.08
CA ALA A 673 1.33 -14.24 -10.43
C ALA A 673 -0.09 -14.11 -11.03
N GLU A 674 -0.98 -15.08 -10.77
CA GLU A 674 -2.38 -15.06 -11.24
C GLU A 674 -3.25 -14.08 -10.47
N LEU A 675 -2.93 -13.83 -9.20
CA LEU A 675 -3.52 -12.75 -8.42
C LEU A 675 -3.07 -11.39 -8.97
N ARG A 676 -1.76 -11.18 -9.15
CA ARG A 676 -1.19 -9.90 -9.62
C ARG A 676 -1.56 -9.54 -11.07
N THR A 677 -1.89 -10.53 -11.91
CA THR A 677 -2.41 -10.32 -13.27
C THR A 677 -3.93 -10.19 -13.33
N GLY A 678 -4.63 -10.20 -12.18
CA GLY A 678 -6.09 -10.10 -12.15
C GLY A 678 -6.81 -11.25 -12.86
N ARG A 679 -6.15 -12.41 -12.99
CA ARG A 679 -6.73 -13.64 -13.56
C ARG A 679 -7.62 -14.37 -12.55
N VAL A 680 -7.34 -14.21 -11.26
CA VAL A 680 -8.23 -14.62 -10.16
C VAL A 680 -9.32 -13.57 -10.00
N ARG A 681 -10.58 -13.95 -10.22
CA ARG A 681 -11.73 -13.03 -10.14
C ARG A 681 -12.88 -13.63 -9.34
N PHE A 682 -13.56 -12.80 -8.57
CA PHE A 682 -14.83 -13.14 -7.93
C PHE A 682 -15.99 -12.85 -8.87
N ARG A 683 -16.97 -13.74 -8.93
CA ARG A 683 -18.22 -13.61 -9.71
C ARG A 683 -19.42 -13.68 -8.76
N HIS A 684 -20.22 -12.62 -8.69
CA HIS A 684 -21.43 -12.59 -7.86
C HIS A 684 -22.57 -13.39 -8.52
N GLN A 685 -23.33 -14.15 -7.73
CA GLN A 685 -24.49 -14.91 -8.22
C GLN A 685 -25.79 -14.10 -8.00
N ARG A 686 -26.59 -13.90 -9.05
CA ARG A 686 -27.77 -13.00 -9.04
C ARG A 686 -28.85 -13.37 -8.01
N ASP A 687 -28.91 -14.65 -7.64
CA ASP A 687 -29.86 -15.23 -6.69
C ASP A 687 -29.35 -15.26 -5.23
N LYS A 688 -28.16 -14.71 -4.95
CA LYS A 688 -27.53 -14.73 -3.62
C LYS A 688 -27.66 -13.40 -2.89
N ALA A 689 -27.36 -13.44 -1.59
CA ALA A 689 -27.30 -12.26 -0.73
C ALA A 689 -26.15 -11.33 -1.14
N ARG A 690 -26.34 -10.02 -1.00
CA ARG A 690 -25.31 -9.03 -1.39
C ARG A 690 -24.05 -9.14 -0.54
N THR A 691 -24.19 -9.53 0.73
CA THR A 691 -23.08 -9.86 1.62
C THR A 691 -22.81 -11.36 1.62
N GLY A 692 -21.54 -11.71 1.79
CA GLY A 692 -21.07 -13.09 1.91
C GLY A 692 -19.58 -13.15 2.23
N GLU A 693 -19.02 -14.34 2.29
CA GLU A 693 -17.64 -14.58 2.73
C GLU A 693 -17.05 -15.83 2.10
N PHE A 694 -15.72 -15.90 2.05
CA PHE A 694 -14.92 -17.08 1.74
C PHE A 694 -13.64 -17.07 2.59
N SER A 695 -12.88 -18.17 2.63
CA SER A 695 -11.57 -18.18 3.29
C SER A 695 -10.45 -18.77 2.44
N LEU A 696 -9.29 -18.13 2.51
CA LEU A 696 -8.06 -18.53 1.83
C LEU A 696 -6.99 -18.85 2.86
N ARG A 697 -6.08 -19.75 2.51
CA ARG A 697 -4.73 -19.81 3.11
C ARG A 697 -3.69 -19.67 2.01
N VAL A 698 -2.47 -19.35 2.38
CA VAL A 698 -1.31 -19.33 1.48
C VAL A 698 -0.34 -20.45 1.86
N ALA A 699 0.44 -20.92 0.89
CA ALA A 699 1.41 -21.99 1.05
C ALA A 699 2.70 -21.65 0.31
N ASP A 700 3.82 -22.04 0.91
CA ASP A 700 5.12 -22.19 0.26
C ASP A 700 5.25 -23.65 -0.26
N PRO A 701 6.40 -24.08 -0.81
CA PRO A 701 6.57 -25.45 -1.31
C PRO A 701 6.47 -26.58 -0.25
N GLU A 702 6.64 -26.30 1.05
CA GLU A 702 6.59 -27.29 2.14
C GLU A 702 5.54 -26.97 3.24
N LEU A 703 5.20 -25.70 3.53
CA LEU A 703 4.30 -25.32 4.65
C LEU A 703 3.06 -24.51 4.23
N PHE A 704 2.13 -24.32 5.17
CA PHE A 704 0.84 -23.62 4.98
C PHE A 704 0.60 -22.58 6.09
N SER A 705 -0.02 -21.46 5.74
CA SER A 705 -0.56 -20.47 6.67
C SER A 705 -1.83 -20.97 7.39
N GLN A 706 -2.25 -20.24 8.42
CA GLN A 706 -3.64 -20.29 8.90
C GLN A 706 -4.61 -19.77 7.82
N PRO A 707 -5.88 -20.21 7.79
CA PRO A 707 -6.90 -19.65 6.91
C PRO A 707 -7.41 -18.30 7.42
N GLU A 708 -7.45 -17.31 6.53
CA GLU A 708 -8.05 -15.98 6.76
C GLU A 708 -9.38 -15.84 6.02
N ILE A 709 -10.31 -15.08 6.59
CA ILE A 709 -11.67 -14.86 6.04
C ILE A 709 -11.71 -13.55 5.24
N ILE A 710 -12.20 -13.61 4.01
CA ILE A 710 -12.44 -12.47 3.14
C ILE A 710 -13.95 -12.21 3.11
N GLN A 711 -14.38 -11.07 3.66
CA GLN A 711 -15.75 -10.57 3.54
C GLN A 711 -15.98 -9.96 2.15
N VAL A 712 -17.16 -10.18 1.58
CA VAL A 712 -17.53 -9.79 0.21
C VAL A 712 -18.84 -9.01 0.22
N GLN A 713 -18.89 -7.89 -0.49
CA GLN A 713 -20.06 -7.02 -0.59
C GLN A 713 -20.33 -6.66 -2.05
N ALA A 714 -21.46 -7.13 -2.57
CA ALA A 714 -21.94 -6.84 -3.90
C ALA A 714 -22.76 -5.54 -3.92
N VAL A 715 -22.31 -4.59 -4.73
CA VAL A 715 -22.85 -3.24 -4.84
C VAL A 715 -23.18 -2.93 -6.31
N SER A 716 -24.09 -1.98 -6.54
CA SER A 716 -24.18 -1.39 -7.88
C SER A 716 -22.83 -0.77 -8.24
N MET A 717 -22.46 -0.83 -9.52
CA MET A 717 -21.24 -0.20 -10.05
C MET A 717 -21.47 0.55 -11.37
N GLN A 718 -22.71 0.66 -11.85
CA GLN A 718 -23.06 1.48 -13.01
C GLN A 718 -24.14 2.49 -12.60
N PRO A 719 -24.07 3.76 -13.04
CA PRO A 719 -25.06 4.76 -12.66
C PRO A 719 -26.39 4.56 -13.42
N PRO A 720 -27.54 4.90 -12.82
CA PRO A 720 -28.84 4.79 -13.47
C PRO A 720 -28.91 5.72 -14.69
N VAL A 721 -29.35 5.15 -15.82
CA VAL A 721 -29.34 5.80 -17.13
C VAL A 721 -30.72 6.37 -17.43
N VAL A 722 -30.76 7.66 -17.74
CA VAL A 722 -31.98 8.35 -18.19
C VAL A 722 -32.06 8.14 -19.70
N VAL A 723 -32.92 7.22 -20.13
CA VAL A 723 -33.10 6.79 -21.52
C VAL A 723 -34.04 7.73 -22.27
N THR A 724 -35.14 8.12 -21.64
CA THR A 724 -36.10 9.09 -22.17
C THR A 724 -36.32 10.19 -21.15
N LEU A 725 -36.15 11.43 -21.58
CA LEU A 725 -36.51 12.63 -20.83
C LEU A 725 -37.04 13.65 -21.84
N THR A 726 -38.35 13.62 -22.08
CA THR A 726 -39.05 14.63 -22.87
C THR A 726 -39.95 15.47 -21.96
N PRO A 727 -40.33 16.69 -22.36
CA PRO A 727 -41.25 17.46 -21.57
C PRO A 727 -42.65 16.81 -21.50
N LEU A 728 -43.31 16.88 -20.35
CA LEU A 728 -44.64 16.32 -20.10
C LEU A 728 -45.73 17.23 -20.71
N PRO A 729 -46.52 16.79 -21.70
CA PRO A 729 -47.62 17.58 -22.22
C PRO A 729 -48.85 17.53 -21.29
N VAL A 730 -49.44 18.70 -21.04
CA VAL A 730 -50.69 18.87 -20.27
C VAL A 730 -51.72 19.53 -21.18
N GLU A 731 -52.92 18.95 -21.31
CA GLU A 731 -53.92 19.38 -22.32
C GLU A 731 -54.42 20.82 -22.14
N SER A 732 -54.53 21.29 -20.89
CA SER A 732 -54.92 22.65 -20.54
C SER A 732 -54.57 22.95 -19.08
N ARG A 733 -54.59 24.22 -18.69
CA ARG A 733 -54.49 24.64 -17.27
C ARG A 733 -55.55 23.93 -16.43
N GLY A 734 -55.15 23.46 -15.25
CA GLY A 734 -55.97 22.66 -14.33
C GLY A 734 -56.19 21.20 -14.74
N ALA A 735 -55.62 20.74 -15.86
CA ALA A 735 -55.67 19.33 -16.25
C ALA A 735 -54.62 18.48 -15.51
N MET A 736 -54.71 17.16 -15.70
CA MET A 736 -53.87 16.14 -15.10
C MET A 736 -53.16 15.36 -16.21
N ALA A 737 -51.89 14.99 -16.00
CA ALA A 737 -51.11 14.25 -16.99
C ALA A 737 -50.29 13.13 -16.33
N THR A 738 -50.45 11.91 -16.81
CA THR A 738 -49.71 10.73 -16.33
C THR A 738 -48.27 10.74 -16.87
N ILE A 739 -47.29 10.48 -16.02
CA ILE A 739 -45.90 10.35 -16.44
C ILE A 739 -45.68 8.91 -16.94
N THR A 740 -45.71 8.75 -18.26
CA THR A 740 -45.47 7.49 -18.96
C THR A 740 -43.98 7.36 -19.34
N LYS A 741 -43.57 6.17 -19.80
CA LYS A 741 -42.20 5.92 -20.28
C LYS A 741 -41.80 6.79 -21.49
N SER A 742 -42.79 7.29 -22.25
CA SER A 742 -42.54 8.23 -23.35
C SER A 742 -42.10 9.62 -22.89
N VAL A 743 -42.37 9.97 -21.63
CA VAL A 743 -41.98 11.24 -20.98
C VAL A 743 -40.72 11.04 -20.14
N LEU A 744 -40.75 10.06 -19.23
CA LEU A 744 -39.62 9.71 -18.37
C LEU A 744 -39.41 8.20 -18.36
N GLN A 745 -38.28 7.77 -18.94
CA GLN A 745 -37.76 6.41 -18.79
C GLN A 745 -36.36 6.50 -18.21
N VAL A 746 -36.21 5.93 -17.02
CA VAL A 746 -34.93 5.57 -16.43
C VAL A 746 -34.81 4.06 -16.56
N ASP A 747 -33.66 3.58 -17.00
CA ASP A 747 -33.28 2.17 -16.87
C ASP A 747 -31.96 2.10 -16.11
N ASP A 748 -31.75 0.99 -15.41
CA ASP A 748 -30.56 0.77 -14.61
C ASP A 748 -30.00 -0.62 -14.95
N PRO A 749 -28.69 -0.78 -15.22
CA PRO A 749 -28.18 -2.03 -15.78
C PRO A 749 -28.06 -3.19 -14.78
N ASP A 750 -27.78 -2.92 -13.49
CA ASP A 750 -27.47 -3.95 -12.49
C ASP A 750 -28.43 -4.03 -11.28
N ASN A 751 -29.11 -2.95 -10.86
CA ASN A 751 -30.09 -3.00 -9.76
C ASN A 751 -31.37 -2.13 -9.90
N PRO A 752 -32.11 -2.17 -11.02
CA PRO A 752 -33.32 -1.36 -11.27
C PRO A 752 -34.47 -1.52 -10.25
N ALA A 753 -34.46 -2.57 -9.41
CA ALA A 753 -35.44 -2.77 -8.35
C ALA A 753 -35.22 -1.88 -7.10
N ASP A 754 -33.99 -1.37 -6.92
CA ASP A 754 -33.62 -0.49 -5.81
C ASP A 754 -33.88 0.98 -6.15
N VAL A 755 -33.82 1.33 -7.45
CA VAL A 755 -33.86 2.71 -7.96
C VAL A 755 -35.05 3.49 -7.40
N LEU A 756 -34.70 4.49 -6.60
CA LEU A 756 -35.59 5.44 -5.95
C LEU A 756 -35.47 6.79 -6.66
N VAL A 757 -36.59 7.30 -7.16
CA VAL A 757 -36.70 8.66 -7.68
C VAL A 757 -37.23 9.54 -6.55
N MET A 758 -36.49 10.59 -6.21
CA MET A 758 -36.84 11.57 -5.20
C MET A 758 -37.15 12.92 -5.85
N VAL A 759 -38.21 13.59 -5.39
CA VAL A 759 -38.43 15.00 -5.73
C VAL A 759 -37.52 15.83 -4.84
N LEU A 760 -36.62 16.61 -5.45
CA LEU A 760 -35.78 17.59 -4.77
C LEU A 760 -36.47 18.96 -4.79
N GLU A 761 -36.73 19.46 -6.00
CA GLU A 761 -37.44 20.71 -6.24
C GLU A 761 -38.84 20.37 -6.80
N PRO A 762 -39.93 20.81 -6.14
CA PRO A 762 -41.29 20.58 -6.62
C PRO A 762 -41.64 21.51 -7.80
N PRO A 763 -42.62 21.12 -8.64
CA PRO A 763 -43.20 22.03 -9.64
C PRO A 763 -43.77 23.32 -9.04
N ARG A 764 -43.77 24.41 -9.83
CA ARG A 764 -44.27 25.74 -9.44
C ARG A 764 -45.80 25.84 -9.57
N HIS A 765 -46.36 25.23 -10.61
CA HIS A 765 -47.72 25.44 -11.11
C HIS A 765 -48.56 24.16 -10.97
N GLY A 766 -48.19 23.27 -10.05
CA GLY A 766 -48.84 21.98 -9.86
C GLY A 766 -48.27 21.12 -8.76
N ARG A 767 -48.64 19.83 -8.76
CA ARG A 767 -48.10 18.81 -7.84
C ARG A 767 -48.00 17.44 -8.49
N LEU A 768 -46.98 16.67 -8.11
CA LEU A 768 -46.96 15.22 -8.35
C LEU A 768 -47.87 14.50 -7.34
N THR A 769 -48.67 13.55 -7.81
CA THR A 769 -49.36 12.58 -6.95
C THR A 769 -49.33 11.16 -7.57
N ARG A 770 -49.88 10.17 -6.86
CA ARG A 770 -50.23 8.88 -7.45
C ARG A 770 -51.63 8.95 -8.06
N LEU A 771 -51.92 8.16 -9.11
CA LEU A 771 -53.22 8.15 -9.82
C LEU A 771 -54.47 8.11 -8.92
N HIS A 772 -54.39 7.55 -7.70
CA HIS A 772 -55.51 7.43 -6.76
C HIS A 772 -55.19 8.06 -5.38
N GLY A 773 -54.25 9.01 -5.33
CA GLY A 773 -53.85 9.70 -4.10
C GLY A 773 -53.80 11.22 -4.30
N ASP A 774 -54.33 11.97 -3.33
CA ASP A 774 -54.34 13.44 -3.34
C ASP A 774 -53.09 14.06 -2.68
N ARG A 775 -52.36 13.28 -1.87
CA ARG A 775 -51.15 13.73 -1.17
C ARG A 775 -49.99 13.93 -2.15
N THR A 776 -49.35 15.09 -2.09
CA THR A 776 -48.13 15.42 -2.84
C THR A 776 -47.04 14.36 -2.63
N LEU A 777 -46.46 13.91 -3.75
CA LEU A 777 -45.47 12.86 -3.81
C LEU A 777 -44.04 13.44 -3.67
N SER A 778 -43.22 12.86 -2.80
CA SER A 778 -41.83 13.30 -2.56
C SER A 778 -40.75 12.24 -2.86
N ARG A 779 -41.17 10.98 -3.09
CA ARG A 779 -40.36 9.88 -3.61
C ARG A 779 -41.23 8.75 -4.18
N PHE A 780 -40.74 8.04 -5.19
CA PHE A 780 -41.37 6.85 -5.79
C PHE A 780 -40.32 5.88 -6.34
N LYS A 781 -40.66 4.60 -6.45
CA LYS A 781 -39.80 3.60 -7.10
C LYS A 781 -39.92 3.65 -8.62
N LEU A 782 -38.88 3.22 -9.33
CA LEU A 782 -38.90 3.03 -10.78
C LEU A 782 -40.04 2.09 -11.24
N GLU A 783 -40.40 1.09 -10.42
CA GLU A 783 -41.54 0.22 -10.70
C GLU A 783 -42.88 0.99 -10.78
N GLU A 784 -43.12 1.98 -9.92
CA GLU A 784 -44.36 2.77 -9.91
C GLU A 784 -44.50 3.60 -11.19
N LEU A 785 -43.39 4.16 -11.67
CA LEU A 785 -43.29 4.85 -12.96
C LEU A 785 -43.50 3.88 -14.13
N SER A 786 -42.89 2.69 -14.07
CA SER A 786 -43.02 1.66 -15.11
C SER A 786 -44.45 1.10 -15.26
N ARG A 787 -45.26 1.24 -14.21
CA ARG A 787 -46.69 0.89 -14.12
C ARG A 787 -47.60 2.13 -14.29
N GLU A 788 -47.03 3.26 -14.72
CA GLU A 788 -47.73 4.53 -15.02
C GLU A 788 -48.56 5.09 -13.84
N GLN A 789 -48.16 4.80 -12.60
CA GLN A 789 -48.94 5.17 -11.40
C GLN A 789 -48.72 6.62 -10.94
N ILE A 790 -47.82 7.35 -11.58
CA ILE A 790 -47.40 8.70 -11.20
C ILE A 790 -48.02 9.73 -12.15
N GLN A 791 -48.60 10.80 -11.61
CA GLN A 791 -49.21 11.87 -12.38
C GLN A 791 -48.80 13.26 -11.88
N TYR A 792 -48.83 14.23 -12.78
CA TYR A 792 -48.82 15.65 -12.49
C TYR A 792 -50.24 16.21 -12.50
N ILE A 793 -50.54 17.15 -11.61
CA ILE A 793 -51.80 17.89 -11.54
C ILE A 793 -51.47 19.38 -11.59
N HIS A 794 -51.93 20.09 -12.61
CA HIS A 794 -51.77 21.56 -12.71
C HIS A 794 -52.71 22.29 -11.74
N ASP A 795 -52.29 23.42 -11.19
CA ASP A 795 -53.07 24.19 -10.19
C ASP A 795 -54.16 25.09 -10.79
N GLY A 796 -53.90 25.67 -11.96
CA GLY A 796 -54.79 26.58 -12.70
C GLY A 796 -54.18 27.95 -13.04
N SER A 797 -52.94 28.21 -12.62
CA SER A 797 -52.17 29.45 -12.84
C SER A 797 -51.87 29.77 -14.32
N GLU A 798 -51.26 30.94 -14.55
CA GLU A 798 -50.96 31.49 -15.89
C GLU A 798 -49.76 30.83 -16.62
N GLY A 799 -49.16 29.77 -16.06
CA GLY A 799 -48.02 29.09 -16.68
C GLY A 799 -48.33 28.44 -18.04
N GLU A 800 -47.35 28.51 -18.95
CA GLU A 800 -47.24 27.66 -20.16
C GLU A 800 -46.13 26.62 -20.00
N GLU A 801 -45.15 26.89 -19.13
CA GLU A 801 -44.08 25.98 -18.74
C GLU A 801 -43.99 25.86 -17.21
N ASP A 802 -43.82 24.63 -16.75
CA ASP A 802 -43.47 24.29 -15.38
C ASP A 802 -42.35 23.22 -15.39
N GLY A 803 -41.71 22.96 -14.24
CA GLY A 803 -40.64 21.99 -14.17
C GLY A 803 -40.27 21.59 -12.75
N MET A 804 -39.68 20.41 -12.61
CA MET A 804 -39.32 19.82 -11.32
C MET A 804 -37.96 19.13 -11.39
N VAL A 805 -37.16 19.25 -10.33
CA VAL A 805 -35.86 18.57 -10.24
C VAL A 805 -36.04 17.26 -9.49
N LEU A 806 -35.82 16.16 -10.19
CA LEU A 806 -35.85 14.80 -9.66
C LEU A 806 -34.42 14.29 -9.47
N GLN A 807 -34.17 13.56 -8.39
CA GLN A 807 -32.95 12.80 -8.17
C GLN A 807 -33.24 11.32 -8.33
N VAL A 808 -32.63 10.71 -9.34
CA VAL A 808 -32.59 9.26 -9.53
C VAL A 808 -31.41 8.72 -8.72
N ASN A 809 -31.63 7.71 -7.89
CA ASN A 809 -30.59 7.10 -7.05
C ASN A 809 -30.82 5.57 -6.96
N ASP A 810 -29.80 4.80 -7.29
CA ASP A 810 -29.77 3.32 -7.34
C ASP A 810 -29.24 2.66 -6.06
N GLY A 811 -28.55 3.43 -5.21
CA GLY A 811 -27.83 2.94 -4.03
C GLY A 811 -26.31 3.09 -4.09
N HIS A 812 -25.72 3.40 -5.25
CA HIS A 812 -24.30 3.73 -5.35
C HIS A 812 -24.09 5.13 -5.94
N SER A 813 -24.79 5.38 -7.04
CA SER A 813 -24.74 6.59 -7.83
C SER A 813 -25.97 7.47 -7.56
N TYR A 814 -25.93 8.70 -8.09
CA TYR A 814 -27.16 9.48 -8.26
C TYR A 814 -27.04 10.39 -9.48
N ARG A 815 -28.19 10.74 -10.04
CA ARG A 815 -28.29 11.69 -11.15
C ARG A 815 -29.49 12.60 -10.95
N ASN A 816 -29.23 13.90 -10.95
CA ASN A 816 -30.28 14.92 -10.96
C ASN A 816 -30.75 15.13 -12.40
N ILE A 817 -32.06 15.27 -12.59
CA ILE A 817 -32.70 15.58 -13.87
C ILE A 817 -33.76 16.65 -13.70
N LEU A 818 -33.92 17.49 -14.71
CA LEU A 818 -35.03 18.42 -14.86
C LEU A 818 -36.11 17.73 -15.72
N LEU A 819 -37.27 17.46 -15.14
CA LEU A 819 -38.48 17.13 -15.90
C LEU A 819 -39.27 18.42 -16.16
N GLN A 820 -39.28 18.87 -17.41
CA GLN A 820 -40.13 19.97 -17.89
C GLN A 820 -41.57 19.51 -18.12
N VAL A 821 -42.50 20.46 -18.06
CA VAL A 821 -43.94 20.28 -18.27
C VAL A 821 -44.44 21.42 -19.13
N HIS A 822 -45.11 21.14 -20.26
CA HIS A 822 -45.71 22.18 -21.11
C HIS A 822 -47.22 22.10 -21.04
N ILE A 823 -47.84 23.26 -20.85
CA ILE A 823 -49.28 23.41 -20.70
C ILE A 823 -49.84 24.00 -21.98
N ASN A 824 -50.53 23.16 -22.75
CA ASN A 824 -51.08 23.57 -24.03
C ASN A 824 -52.19 24.63 -23.83
N GLN A 825 -52.10 25.74 -24.58
CA GLN A 825 -53.22 26.64 -24.71
C GLN A 825 -54.33 25.99 -25.54
N LYS A 826 -55.53 25.86 -24.97
CA LYS A 826 -56.69 25.30 -25.64
C LYS A 826 -57.33 26.32 -26.58
N VAL A 827 -56.78 26.45 -27.79
CA VAL A 827 -57.30 27.34 -28.84
C VAL A 827 -58.78 27.02 -29.09
N GLY A 828 -59.66 27.94 -28.71
CA GLY A 828 -61.09 27.83 -28.96
C GLY A 828 -61.37 27.91 -30.45
N ARG A 829 -61.87 26.83 -31.04
CA ARG A 829 -62.44 26.88 -32.39
C ARG A 829 -63.71 27.72 -32.36
N THR A 830 -63.66 28.90 -32.98
CA THR A 830 -64.86 29.60 -33.42
C THR A 830 -65.52 28.78 -34.52
N GLU A 831 -66.70 28.22 -34.26
CA GLU A 831 -67.54 27.65 -35.31
C GLU A 831 -68.05 28.78 -36.20
N GLY A 832 -67.84 28.66 -37.51
CA GLY A 832 -68.23 29.68 -38.48
C GLY A 832 -69.68 29.48 -38.93
N GLU A 833 -70.60 30.28 -38.40
CA GLU A 833 -71.83 30.59 -39.13
C GLU A 833 -71.50 31.54 -40.29
N ASP A 834 -71.45 31.01 -41.51
CA ASP A 834 -72.36 31.51 -42.56
C ASP A 834 -72.61 30.43 -43.63
N GLY A 835 -73.74 30.52 -44.31
CA GLY A 835 -74.23 29.48 -45.20
C GLY A 835 -75.50 29.85 -45.97
N ARG A 836 -75.60 31.08 -46.50
CA ARG A 836 -76.68 31.43 -47.43
C ARG A 836 -76.36 32.47 -48.50
#